data_AF-A0A7Y3NAL9-F1
#
_entry.id   AF-A0A7Y3NAL9-F1
#
_cell.length_a   1.000
_cell.length_b   1.000
_cell.length_c   1.000
_cell.angle_alpha   90.00
_cell.angle_beta   90.00
_cell.angle_gamma   90.00
#
_symmetry.space_group_name_H-M   'P 1'
#
loop_
_entity.id
_entity.type
_entity.pdbx_description
1 polymer ?
#
loop_
_entity_poly.entity_id
_entity_poly.type
_entity_poly.pdbx_seq_one_letter_code
_entity_poly.pdbx_strand_id
1 'polypeptide(L)'
;MEKQQHAKKLALCFRLVGLFGLVTALNPLPLSALEAKLSLDNDRFVVGQQFNVNILADTPDPLQLKLAPMPYPPELELTSGPFVRETSWENSAGQVTKGTKLTLSFRVVKTGIVTLGPFTVIYGQQSLLVTPKTLYLLARDEAQNRFPLQVGWSVPAGPYYLGEGIPVILQVKNLETLIQPAELDVSAPANTLWEKASNIGDIEVTAIGDDRILTLPWSGWMMIPTQTGSVTLPAVTVNVNGLARTTSPLNLTIQAIPPTVTTRAIGDFSYEAKIERSVQNPGQVNVTQVVRGRGNFPYLVLPDVNAQGLRLLSKQETSGYRPTTGGYQGDLTVTWQFVADHSGNYTVQVPPFVSYQPSLDKVWTWEAKTETVNLSSSGKVTIKPVTVLTPLPKTEWARVKPWNLATKFWFWLAFLPGPVVFLLTFRGRKSRGKGLLVLIPLGFFMMSAAVSDVHAPINQPGYWYNQGLEQKQQKQTALAVRSFCRALAMGYQGPQALTALREVEKEAQLIDQFQVWQGPPTDLFLLVTLLGWNLAFLLWAWHRRSGKVSWIVPMTVAFLIFAASGVTAVVSLAQRSPGDAVVGTGDAPLRRVPSDLAENWLTVPQGTIVRYQGLSGPYALVTTGYGLQGWLKVNYLLPIQE
;
A
#
# COMPACT_ATOMS: atom_id res chain seq x y z
N MET A 1 -25.98 18.51 62.61
CA MET A 1 -26.85 17.33 62.41
C MET A 1 -26.17 16.16 61.68
N GLU A 2 -24.95 16.30 61.16
CA GLU A 2 -24.25 15.23 60.42
C GLU A 2 -23.62 14.13 61.29
N LYS A 3 -23.25 14.42 62.55
CA LYS A 3 -22.64 13.43 63.46
C LYS A 3 -23.62 12.39 64.03
N GLN A 4 -24.93 12.65 64.01
CA GLN A 4 -25.94 11.71 64.51
C GLN A 4 -26.36 10.64 63.49
N GLN A 5 -26.08 10.85 62.20
CA GLN A 5 -26.39 9.88 61.14
C GLN A 5 -25.34 8.76 61.02
N HIS A 6 -24.08 9.02 61.41
CA HIS A 6 -23.01 8.01 61.37
C HIS A 6 -23.14 6.96 62.49
N ALA A 7 -23.62 7.34 63.68
CA ALA A 7 -23.78 6.42 64.80
C ALA A 7 -24.93 5.40 64.58
N LYS A 8 -26.00 5.79 63.87
CA LYS A 8 -27.12 4.88 63.56
C LYS A 8 -26.77 3.87 62.46
N LYS A 9 -25.85 4.18 61.53
CA LYS A 9 -25.36 3.20 60.53
C LYS A 9 -24.44 2.14 61.14
N LEU A 10 -23.62 2.49 62.13
CA LEU A 10 -22.74 1.52 62.80
C LEU A 10 -23.52 0.50 63.65
N ALA A 11 -24.59 0.94 64.33
CA ALA A 11 -25.42 0.06 65.16
C ALA A 11 -26.27 -0.94 64.35
N LEU A 12 -26.62 -0.60 63.08
CA LEU A 12 -27.31 -1.52 62.17
C LEU A 12 -26.36 -2.60 61.62
N CYS A 13 -25.10 -2.25 61.35
CA CYS A 13 -24.08 -3.22 60.93
C CYS A 13 -23.78 -4.26 62.03
N PHE A 14 -23.74 -3.85 63.31
CA PHE A 14 -23.48 -4.81 64.40
C PHE A 14 -24.64 -5.77 64.67
N ARG A 15 -25.90 -5.39 64.40
CA ARG A 15 -27.05 -6.29 64.55
C ARG A 15 -27.23 -7.27 63.37
N LEU A 16 -26.74 -6.93 62.18
CA LEU A 16 -26.70 -7.83 61.02
C LEU A 16 -25.57 -8.88 61.13
N VAL A 17 -24.43 -8.53 61.74
CA VAL A 17 -23.32 -9.47 61.97
C VAL A 17 -23.67 -10.53 63.04
N GLY A 18 -24.46 -10.17 64.05
CA GLY A 18 -24.93 -11.11 65.08
C GLY A 18 -25.95 -12.14 64.56
N LEU A 19 -26.78 -11.79 63.58
CA LEU A 19 -27.75 -12.72 62.99
C LEU A 19 -27.12 -13.65 61.95
N PHE A 20 -26.03 -13.23 61.28
CA PHE A 20 -25.26 -14.07 60.36
C PHE A 20 -24.42 -15.13 61.08
N GLY A 21 -23.99 -14.86 62.32
CA GLY A 21 -23.21 -15.79 63.13
C GLY A 21 -23.99 -17.01 63.66
N LEU A 22 -25.33 -16.97 63.68
CA LEU A 22 -26.14 -18.09 64.17
C LEU A 22 -26.65 -19.02 63.05
N VAL A 23 -26.64 -18.56 61.79
CA VAL A 23 -27.04 -19.38 60.63
C VAL A 23 -25.87 -20.21 60.08
N THR A 24 -24.61 -19.84 60.36
CA THR A 24 -23.43 -20.62 59.96
C THR A 24 -23.10 -21.79 60.88
N ALA A 25 -23.64 -21.83 62.10
CA ALA A 25 -23.39 -22.90 63.08
C ALA A 25 -24.25 -24.16 62.89
N LEU A 26 -25.20 -24.15 61.95
CA LEU A 26 -26.05 -25.29 61.59
C LEU A 26 -25.88 -25.74 60.14
N ASN A 27 -24.84 -25.27 59.44
CA ASN A 27 -24.45 -25.92 58.19
C ASN A 27 -23.84 -27.28 58.56
N PRO A 28 -24.41 -28.41 58.11
CA PRO A 28 -23.74 -29.69 58.23
C PRO A 28 -22.34 -29.51 57.64
N LEU A 29 -21.31 -29.96 58.37
CA LEU A 29 -19.95 -30.03 57.86
C LEU A 29 -20.05 -30.55 56.42
N PRO A 30 -19.58 -29.79 55.41
CA PRO A 30 -19.67 -30.25 54.04
C PRO A 30 -19.01 -31.62 54.03
N LEU A 31 -19.78 -32.68 53.74
CA LEU A 31 -19.17 -33.93 53.33
C LEU A 31 -18.22 -33.53 52.22
N SER A 32 -16.91 -33.73 52.44
CA SER A 32 -15.87 -33.41 51.48
C SER A 32 -16.34 -33.97 50.14
N ALA A 33 -16.75 -33.07 49.24
CA ALA A 33 -17.25 -33.50 47.95
C ALA A 33 -16.10 -34.28 47.30
N LEU A 34 -16.39 -35.46 46.80
CA LEU A 34 -15.39 -36.23 46.09
C LEU A 34 -14.89 -35.37 44.93
N GLU A 35 -13.59 -35.10 44.92
CA GLU A 35 -12.95 -34.27 43.90
C GLU A 35 -12.01 -35.12 43.04
N ALA A 36 -11.97 -34.81 41.75
CA ALA A 36 -11.01 -35.37 40.82
C ALA A 36 -10.30 -34.23 40.09
N LYS A 37 -8.95 -34.22 40.13
CA LYS A 37 -8.12 -33.19 39.50
C LYS A 37 -7.17 -33.78 38.48
N LEU A 38 -6.99 -33.05 37.38
CA LEU A 38 -5.97 -33.34 36.38
C LEU A 38 -4.60 -32.87 36.90
N SER A 39 -3.61 -33.76 36.88
CA SER A 39 -2.23 -33.50 37.25
C SER A 39 -1.32 -33.84 36.07
N LEU A 40 -0.52 -32.86 35.67
CA LEU A 40 0.37 -32.91 34.51
C LEU A 40 1.64 -32.13 34.88
N ASP A 41 2.80 -32.75 34.67
CA ASP A 41 4.10 -32.19 35.04
C ASP A 41 4.48 -30.96 34.20
N ASN A 42 3.95 -30.87 32.98
CA ASN A 42 4.15 -29.76 32.05
C ASN A 42 2.87 -29.53 31.22
N ASP A 43 2.75 -28.38 30.58
CA ASP A 43 1.72 -28.07 29.57
C ASP A 43 2.29 -28.02 28.14
N ARG A 44 3.62 -28.08 27.98
CA ARG A 44 4.33 -28.10 26.69
C ARG A 44 4.89 -29.47 26.38
N PHE A 45 4.60 -29.94 25.17
CA PHE A 45 5.08 -31.23 24.68
C PHE A 45 5.48 -31.12 23.21
N VAL A 46 6.47 -31.90 22.80
CA VAL A 46 7.02 -31.87 21.44
C VAL A 46 6.49 -33.04 20.61
N VAL A 47 6.29 -32.88 19.30
CA VAL A 47 5.89 -33.97 18.40
C VAL A 47 6.81 -35.20 18.52
N GLY A 48 6.19 -36.35 18.79
CA GLY A 48 6.81 -37.64 19.06
C GLY A 48 7.10 -37.91 20.54
N GLN A 49 7.03 -36.90 21.41
CA GLN A 49 7.17 -37.07 22.85
C GLN A 49 5.99 -37.87 23.41
N GLN A 50 6.28 -38.77 24.35
CA GLN A 50 5.28 -39.40 25.19
C GLN A 50 5.19 -38.69 26.54
N PHE A 51 3.97 -38.54 27.07
CA PHE A 51 3.74 -37.96 28.38
C PHE A 51 2.57 -38.65 29.08
N ASN A 52 2.55 -38.54 30.41
CA ASN A 52 1.52 -39.14 31.24
C ASN A 52 0.56 -38.08 31.75
N VAL A 53 -0.73 -38.33 31.58
CA VAL A 53 -1.82 -37.58 32.17
C VAL A 53 -2.28 -38.34 33.41
N ASN A 54 -2.18 -37.70 34.56
CA ASN A 54 -2.57 -38.28 35.84
C ASN A 54 -3.88 -37.65 36.30
N ILE A 55 -4.91 -38.44 36.55
CA ILE A 55 -6.13 -37.99 37.22
C ILE A 55 -6.06 -38.48 38.66
N LEU A 56 -6.06 -37.53 39.59
CA LEU A 56 -6.03 -37.78 41.04
C LEU A 56 -7.45 -37.62 41.56
N ALA A 57 -8.05 -38.72 42.03
CA ALA A 57 -9.40 -38.73 42.59
C ALA A 57 -9.33 -39.07 44.09
N ASP A 58 -10.01 -38.31 44.94
CA ASP A 58 -10.07 -38.49 46.40
C ASP A 58 -10.91 -39.73 46.80
N THR A 59 -10.59 -40.88 46.22
CA THR A 59 -11.35 -42.12 46.32
C THR A 59 -10.49 -43.20 46.95
N PRO A 60 -10.98 -43.88 48.01
CA PRO A 60 -10.18 -44.85 48.77
C PRO A 60 -10.02 -46.21 48.06
N ASP A 61 -10.89 -46.57 47.11
CA ASP A 61 -10.87 -47.86 46.42
C ASP A 61 -10.60 -47.70 44.91
N PRO A 62 -9.38 -48.05 44.43
CA PRO A 62 -9.03 -47.98 43.01
C PRO A 62 -9.93 -48.83 42.09
N LEU A 63 -10.48 -49.94 42.59
CA LEU A 63 -11.23 -50.89 41.77
C LEU A 63 -12.59 -50.35 41.33
N GLN A 64 -13.11 -49.36 42.06
CA GLN A 64 -14.39 -48.72 41.76
C GLN A 64 -14.26 -47.52 40.81
N LEU A 65 -13.03 -47.08 40.53
CA LEU A 65 -12.76 -45.92 39.68
C LEU A 65 -12.72 -46.34 38.20
N LYS A 66 -13.60 -45.77 37.38
CA LYS A 66 -13.66 -46.00 35.94
C LYS A 66 -13.59 -44.69 35.19
N LEU A 67 -12.85 -44.66 34.09
CA LEU A 67 -12.87 -43.53 33.16
C LEU A 67 -14.03 -43.72 32.18
N ALA A 68 -14.90 -42.71 32.05
CA ALA A 68 -15.91 -42.72 31.00
C ALA A 68 -15.24 -42.65 29.62
N PRO A 69 -15.81 -43.31 28.58
CA PRO A 69 -15.32 -43.15 27.21
C PRO A 69 -15.28 -41.68 26.82
N MET A 70 -14.19 -41.24 26.19
CA MET A 70 -14.05 -39.85 25.79
C MET A 70 -13.27 -39.71 24.48
N PRO A 71 -13.59 -38.70 23.66
CA PRO A 71 -12.74 -38.30 22.57
C PRO A 71 -11.52 -37.55 23.12
N TYR A 72 -10.34 -37.85 22.59
CA TYR A 72 -9.13 -37.04 22.77
C TYR A 72 -8.80 -36.27 21.48
N PRO A 73 -8.09 -35.14 21.57
CA PRO A 73 -7.72 -34.33 20.41
C PRO A 73 -6.95 -35.16 19.37
N PRO A 74 -7.18 -34.96 18.05
CA PRO A 74 -6.50 -35.71 16.99
C PRO A 74 -4.98 -35.46 16.92
N GLU A 75 -4.49 -34.43 17.60
CA GLU A 75 -3.07 -34.13 17.78
C GLU A 75 -2.39 -35.07 18.79
N LEU A 76 -3.17 -35.87 19.53
CA LEU A 76 -2.71 -36.81 20.54
C LEU A 76 -3.14 -38.25 20.20
N GLU A 77 -2.22 -39.18 20.39
CA GLU A 77 -2.47 -40.61 20.27
C GLU A 77 -2.36 -41.26 21.66
N LEU A 78 -3.41 -41.94 22.11
CA LEU A 78 -3.37 -42.71 23.36
C LEU A 78 -2.51 -43.96 23.13
N THR A 79 -1.35 -44.02 23.78
CA THR A 79 -0.43 -45.16 23.62
C THR A 79 -0.66 -46.26 24.64
N SER A 80 -1.12 -45.92 25.85
CA SER A 80 -1.44 -46.90 26.89
C SER A 80 -2.31 -46.32 28.00
N GLY A 81 -2.95 -47.20 28.77
CA GLY A 81 -3.86 -46.88 29.88
C GLY A 81 -5.33 -47.22 29.56
N PRO A 82 -6.25 -46.95 30.50
CA PRO A 82 -6.01 -46.37 31.83
C PRO A 82 -5.34 -47.36 32.80
N PHE A 83 -4.31 -46.92 33.51
CA PHE A 83 -3.73 -47.65 34.65
C PHE A 83 -4.18 -47.02 35.95
N VAL A 84 -4.76 -47.80 36.86
CA VAL A 84 -5.32 -47.30 38.12
C VAL A 84 -4.53 -47.87 39.30
N ARG A 85 -4.09 -47.01 40.22
CA ARG A 85 -3.35 -47.42 41.43
C ARG A 85 -3.64 -46.48 42.60
N GLU A 86 -3.45 -46.98 43.81
CA GLU A 86 -3.45 -46.13 45.01
C GLU A 86 -2.27 -45.16 45.00
N THR A 87 -2.47 -43.99 45.59
CA THR A 87 -1.43 -42.98 45.77
C THR A 87 -1.73 -42.08 46.97
N SER A 88 -0.78 -41.23 47.33
CA SER A 88 -1.02 -40.13 48.26
C SER A 88 -0.45 -38.84 47.68
N TRP A 89 -1.11 -37.72 47.91
CA TRP A 89 -0.64 -36.40 47.51
C TRP A 89 -0.96 -35.36 48.57
N GLU A 90 -0.21 -34.26 48.56
CA GLU A 90 -0.48 -33.11 49.40
C GLU A 90 -1.58 -32.26 48.74
N ASN A 91 -2.67 -32.00 49.47
CA ASN A 91 -3.76 -31.15 49.00
C ASN A 91 -3.39 -29.66 49.13
N SER A 92 -4.27 -28.76 48.68
CA SER A 92 -4.06 -27.30 48.78
C SER A 92 -3.93 -26.78 50.21
N ALA A 93 -4.33 -27.57 51.21
CA ALA A 93 -4.21 -27.25 52.63
C ALA A 93 -2.93 -27.82 53.28
N GLY A 94 -2.02 -28.41 52.50
CA GLY A 94 -0.78 -29.02 53.02
C GLY A 94 -0.99 -30.38 53.70
N GLN A 95 -2.18 -30.98 53.58
CA GLN A 95 -2.49 -32.27 54.19
C GLN A 95 -2.24 -33.40 53.18
N VAL A 96 -1.62 -34.48 53.64
CA VAL A 96 -1.44 -35.69 52.83
C VAL A 96 -2.76 -36.46 52.76
N THR A 97 -3.38 -36.45 51.58
CA THR A 97 -4.60 -37.21 51.29
C THR A 97 -4.23 -38.52 50.59
N LYS A 98 -4.82 -39.64 51.03
CA LYS A 98 -4.76 -40.91 50.31
C LYS A 98 -5.89 -40.96 49.29
N GLY A 99 -5.59 -41.37 48.06
CA GLY A 99 -6.63 -41.56 47.05
C GLY A 99 -6.14 -42.40 45.87
N THR A 100 -6.83 -42.28 44.74
CA THR A 100 -6.58 -43.09 43.55
C THR A 100 -5.99 -42.25 42.43
N LYS A 101 -4.94 -42.77 41.79
CA LYS A 101 -4.31 -42.20 40.60
C LYS A 101 -4.64 -43.04 39.37
N LEU A 102 -5.33 -42.43 38.41
CA LEU A 102 -5.53 -42.97 37.07
C LEU A 102 -4.52 -42.34 36.12
N THR A 103 -3.77 -43.16 35.39
CA THR A 103 -2.72 -42.72 34.46
C THR A 103 -3.06 -43.11 33.02
N LEU A 104 -3.02 -42.13 32.12
CA LEU A 104 -3.12 -42.30 30.67
C LEU A 104 -1.80 -41.84 30.04
N SER A 105 -1.28 -42.58 29.07
CA SER A 105 -0.06 -42.19 28.35
C SER A 105 -0.43 -41.77 26.93
N PHE A 106 -0.03 -40.56 26.56
CA PHE A 106 -0.26 -39.99 25.23
C PHE A 106 1.06 -39.78 24.49
N ARG A 107 1.02 -39.89 23.16
CA ARG A 107 2.07 -39.43 22.26
C ARG A 107 1.56 -38.23 21.46
N VAL A 108 2.40 -37.20 21.34
CA VAL A 108 2.09 -36.05 20.47
C VAL A 108 2.31 -36.42 19.01
N VAL A 109 1.28 -36.26 18.18
CA VAL A 109 1.30 -36.62 16.76
C VAL A 109 1.35 -35.39 15.85
N LYS A 110 0.74 -34.28 16.26
CA LYS A 110 0.69 -33.02 15.50
C LYS A 110 0.90 -31.80 16.41
N THR A 111 1.30 -30.68 15.82
CA THR A 111 1.47 -29.41 16.53
C THR A 111 0.15 -28.67 16.66
N GLY A 112 0.03 -27.85 17.71
CA GLY A 112 -1.16 -27.04 17.94
C GLY A 112 -1.40 -26.72 19.40
N ILE A 113 -2.38 -25.85 19.64
CA ILE A 113 -2.87 -25.54 20.99
C ILE A 113 -4.16 -26.33 21.16
N VAL A 114 -4.17 -27.28 22.09
CA VAL A 114 -5.30 -28.20 22.27
C VAL A 114 -5.81 -28.16 23.71
N THR A 115 -7.11 -28.38 23.89
CA THR A 115 -7.70 -28.54 25.21
C THR A 115 -7.88 -30.02 25.49
N LEU A 116 -7.23 -30.52 26.54
CA LEU A 116 -7.33 -31.89 26.99
C LEU A 116 -8.38 -32.00 28.10
N GLY A 117 -9.46 -32.71 27.83
CA GLY A 117 -10.63 -32.84 28.71
C GLY A 117 -11.83 -31.98 28.23
N PRO A 118 -12.89 -31.82 29.03
CA PRO A 118 -13.05 -32.34 30.39
C PRO A 118 -13.10 -33.87 30.44
N PHE A 119 -12.71 -34.46 31.58
CA PHE A 119 -12.83 -35.90 31.82
C PHE A 119 -13.99 -36.18 32.76
N THR A 120 -14.67 -37.31 32.57
CA THR A 120 -15.64 -37.82 33.55
C THR A 120 -15.12 -39.11 34.16
N VAL A 121 -14.93 -39.11 35.47
CA VAL A 121 -14.51 -40.28 36.22
C VAL A 121 -15.67 -40.78 37.05
N ILE A 122 -16.00 -42.06 36.91
CA ILE A 122 -17.11 -42.72 37.60
C ILE A 122 -16.53 -43.45 38.82
N TYR A 123 -17.05 -43.17 40.01
CA TYR A 123 -16.73 -43.87 41.24
C TYR A 123 -18.04 -44.40 41.87
N GLY A 124 -18.24 -45.72 41.81
CA GLY A 124 -19.53 -46.31 42.20
C GLY A 124 -20.69 -45.76 41.35
N GLN A 125 -21.61 -45.03 41.98
CA GLN A 125 -22.73 -44.35 41.30
C GLN A 125 -22.49 -42.85 41.07
N GLN A 126 -21.36 -42.31 41.51
CA GLN A 126 -21.05 -40.90 41.39
C GLN A 126 -20.19 -40.62 40.17
N SER A 127 -20.42 -39.45 39.58
CA SER A 127 -19.70 -38.95 38.41
C SER A 127 -18.93 -37.70 38.81
N LEU A 128 -17.61 -37.75 38.70
CA LEU A 128 -16.69 -36.68 39.03
C LEU A 128 -16.21 -36.02 37.73
N LEU A 129 -16.47 -34.71 37.59
CA LEU A 129 -16.03 -33.93 36.44
C LEU A 129 -14.63 -33.38 36.70
N VAL A 130 -13.69 -33.69 35.82
CA VAL A 130 -12.32 -33.18 35.85
C VAL A 130 -12.22 -31.99 34.91
N THR A 131 -11.68 -30.88 35.41
CA THR A 131 -11.48 -29.66 34.63
C THR A 131 -10.50 -29.89 33.47
N PRO A 132 -10.77 -29.30 32.29
CA PRO A 132 -9.88 -29.40 31.15
C PRO A 132 -8.58 -28.61 31.37
N LYS A 133 -7.52 -28.98 30.65
CA LYS A 133 -6.25 -28.24 30.64
C LYS A 133 -5.78 -27.98 29.21
N THR A 134 -5.33 -26.76 28.95
CA THR A 134 -4.73 -26.38 27.66
C THR A 134 -3.31 -26.91 27.57
N LEU A 135 -2.97 -27.52 26.44
CA LEU A 135 -1.65 -28.03 26.11
C LEU A 135 -1.11 -27.32 24.87
N TYR A 136 0.20 -27.11 24.85
CA TYR A 136 0.95 -26.50 23.76
C TYR A 136 1.83 -27.57 23.11
N LEU A 137 1.43 -28.01 21.93
CA LEU A 137 2.08 -29.11 21.21
C LEU A 137 3.02 -28.52 20.14
N LEU A 138 4.31 -28.56 20.41
CA LEU A 138 5.38 -27.88 19.66
C LEU A 138 6.04 -28.80 18.64
N ALA A 139 6.54 -28.24 17.54
CA ALA A 139 7.47 -28.97 16.68
C ALA A 139 8.81 -29.22 17.40
N ARG A 140 9.62 -30.17 16.90
CA ARG A 140 10.93 -30.50 17.51
C ARG A 140 11.90 -29.33 17.53
N ASP A 141 11.89 -28.53 16.47
CA ASP A 141 12.68 -27.30 16.35
C ASP A 141 12.08 -26.11 17.13
N GLU A 142 10.90 -26.27 17.73
CA GLU A 142 10.22 -25.26 18.55
C GLU A 142 10.31 -25.53 20.06
N ALA A 143 11.14 -26.49 20.50
CA ALA A 143 11.15 -26.91 21.90
C ALA A 143 11.42 -25.76 22.91
N GLN A 144 11.97 -24.64 22.45
CA GLN A 144 12.23 -23.43 23.25
C GLN A 144 11.14 -22.35 23.13
N ASN A 145 10.19 -22.48 22.21
CA ASN A 145 9.09 -21.52 22.05
C ASN A 145 8.02 -21.73 23.11
N ARG A 146 7.24 -20.68 23.45
CA ARG A 146 6.06 -20.87 24.33
C ARG A 146 4.87 -21.42 23.57
N PHE A 147 4.71 -21.04 22.30
CA PHE A 147 3.56 -21.41 21.47
C PHE A 147 3.99 -22.08 20.16
N PRO A 148 3.16 -23.01 19.64
CA PRO A 148 3.44 -23.67 18.37
C PRO A 148 3.19 -22.72 17.21
N LEU A 149 4.21 -22.53 16.37
CA LEU A 149 4.09 -21.65 15.22
C LEU A 149 3.25 -22.32 14.13
N GLN A 150 2.20 -21.65 13.67
CA GLN A 150 1.33 -22.16 12.62
C GLN A 150 1.27 -21.20 11.45
N VAL A 151 1.21 -21.74 10.24
CA VAL A 151 1.09 -20.96 9.02
C VAL A 151 -0.03 -21.53 8.17
N GLY A 152 -0.83 -20.68 7.57
CA GLY A 152 -1.97 -21.12 6.80
C GLY A 152 -2.55 -20.06 5.89
N TRP A 153 -3.24 -20.52 4.86
CA TRP A 153 -4.08 -19.70 4.03
C TRP A 153 -5.34 -19.28 4.80
N SER A 154 -5.70 -18.02 4.69
CA SER A 154 -6.95 -17.45 5.17
C SER A 154 -7.66 -16.82 3.99
N VAL A 155 -8.89 -17.27 3.76
CA VAL A 155 -9.80 -16.81 2.70
C VAL A 155 -11.18 -16.62 3.32
N PRO A 156 -12.01 -15.68 2.82
CA PRO A 156 -13.39 -15.55 3.26
C PRO A 156 -14.15 -16.86 3.08
N ALA A 157 -15.17 -17.13 3.90
CA ALA A 157 -16.00 -18.30 3.70
C ALA A 157 -16.73 -18.24 2.35
N GLY A 158 -16.78 -19.36 1.62
CA GLY A 158 -17.49 -19.49 0.35
C GLY A 158 -19.02 -19.53 0.51
N PRO A 159 -19.79 -19.69 -0.59
CA PRO A 159 -19.35 -20.09 -1.93
C PRO A 159 -18.54 -19.02 -2.69
N TYR A 160 -17.75 -19.45 -3.68
CA TYR A 160 -16.94 -18.58 -4.54
C TYR A 160 -17.41 -18.64 -5.99
N TYR A 161 -17.35 -17.53 -6.71
CA TYR A 161 -17.87 -17.43 -8.08
C TYR A 161 -16.82 -17.02 -9.12
N LEU A 162 -17.04 -17.43 -10.36
CA LEU A 162 -16.25 -17.04 -11.53
C LEU A 162 -16.17 -15.51 -11.64
N GLY A 163 -14.98 -14.94 -11.62
CA GLY A 163 -14.75 -13.50 -11.73
C GLY A 163 -14.84 -12.74 -10.41
N GLU A 164 -15.14 -13.38 -9.28
CA GLU A 164 -15.20 -12.74 -7.97
C GLU A 164 -13.81 -12.31 -7.48
N GLY A 165 -13.71 -11.16 -6.82
CA GLY A 165 -12.47 -10.73 -6.17
C GLY A 165 -12.32 -11.37 -4.79
N ILE A 166 -11.53 -12.43 -4.69
CA ILE A 166 -11.31 -13.21 -3.47
C ILE A 166 -9.99 -12.78 -2.82
N PRO A 167 -10.01 -12.16 -1.63
CA PRO A 167 -8.79 -11.86 -0.90
C PRO A 167 -8.20 -13.16 -0.32
N VAL A 168 -6.92 -13.37 -0.59
CA VAL A 168 -6.16 -14.52 -0.12
C VAL A 168 -5.03 -14.02 0.75
N ILE A 169 -5.04 -14.40 2.02
CA ILE A 169 -4.08 -13.91 3.02
C ILE A 169 -3.28 -15.10 3.52
N LEU A 170 -1.96 -15.01 3.44
CA LEU A 170 -1.06 -15.92 4.14
C LEU A 170 -0.89 -15.43 5.56
N GLN A 171 -1.31 -16.22 6.55
CA GLN A 171 -1.23 -15.85 7.97
C GLN A 171 -0.17 -16.66 8.70
N VAL A 172 0.52 -16.01 9.64
CA VAL A 172 1.35 -16.65 10.67
C VAL A 172 0.64 -16.47 12.00
N LYS A 173 0.30 -17.58 12.67
CA LYS A 173 -0.47 -17.62 13.92
C LYS A 173 0.42 -17.97 15.10
N ASN A 174 -0.08 -17.64 16.29
CA ASN A 174 0.53 -17.96 17.59
C ASN A 174 1.89 -17.27 17.82
N LEU A 175 2.07 -16.06 17.32
CA LEU A 175 3.28 -15.27 17.55
C LEU A 175 3.24 -14.59 18.94
N GLU A 176 4.37 -14.59 19.64
CA GLU A 176 4.53 -13.90 20.93
C GLU A 176 4.74 -12.40 20.76
N THR A 177 5.42 -12.01 19.68
CA THR A 177 5.81 -10.64 19.40
C THR A 177 5.57 -10.30 17.94
N LEU A 178 5.41 -9.01 17.65
CA LEU A 178 5.26 -8.54 16.28
C LEU A 178 6.60 -8.65 15.56
N ILE A 179 6.56 -9.26 14.37
CA ILE A 179 7.72 -9.44 13.49
C ILE A 179 7.42 -8.80 12.13
N GLN A 180 8.46 -8.32 11.45
CA GLN A 180 8.33 -7.77 10.11
C GLN A 180 8.28 -8.91 9.09
N PRO A 181 7.22 -9.02 8.25
CA PRO A 181 7.17 -10.04 7.21
C PRO A 181 8.30 -9.87 6.20
N ALA A 182 8.99 -10.97 5.89
CA ALA A 182 9.92 -11.01 4.77
C ALA A 182 9.13 -11.01 3.45
N GLU A 183 9.71 -10.40 2.40
CA GLU A 183 9.09 -10.46 1.08
C GLU A 183 9.00 -11.91 0.59
N LEU A 184 7.82 -12.26 0.10
CA LEU A 184 7.49 -13.59 -0.39
C LEU A 184 6.96 -13.48 -1.81
N ASP A 185 7.49 -14.33 -2.67
CA ASP A 185 6.98 -14.52 -4.03
C ASP A 185 6.20 -15.84 -4.08
N VAL A 186 4.94 -15.75 -4.50
CA VAL A 186 4.04 -16.90 -4.61
C VAL A 186 3.50 -16.92 -6.02
N SER A 187 3.74 -18.03 -6.72
CA SER A 187 3.25 -18.26 -8.08
C SER A 187 1.73 -18.17 -8.14
N ALA A 188 1.22 -17.47 -9.16
CA ALA A 188 -0.20 -17.37 -9.41
C ALA A 188 -0.84 -18.76 -9.60
N PRO A 189 -1.96 -19.06 -8.91
CA PRO A 189 -2.74 -20.25 -9.20
C PRO A 189 -3.24 -20.25 -10.66
N ALA A 190 -3.32 -21.43 -11.27
CA ALA A 190 -3.82 -21.56 -12.64
C ALA A 190 -5.25 -21.01 -12.76
N ASN A 191 -5.57 -20.41 -13.92
CA ASN A 191 -6.89 -19.84 -14.21
C ASN A 191 -7.33 -18.75 -13.23
N THR A 192 -6.40 -17.91 -12.78
CA THR A 192 -6.70 -16.76 -11.93
C THR A 192 -5.96 -15.52 -12.42
N LEU A 193 -6.55 -14.35 -12.22
CA LEU A 193 -5.79 -13.11 -12.10
C LEU A 193 -5.31 -13.03 -10.65
N TRP A 194 -4.02 -12.81 -10.47
CA TRP A 194 -3.36 -12.86 -9.18
C TRP A 194 -2.57 -11.56 -8.98
N GLU A 195 -3.07 -10.70 -8.11
CA GLU A 195 -2.47 -9.40 -7.83
C GLU A 195 -2.00 -9.35 -6.38
N LYS A 196 -0.73 -9.02 -6.14
CA LYS A 196 -0.21 -8.79 -4.79
C LYS A 196 -0.87 -7.54 -4.22
N ALA A 197 -1.44 -7.68 -3.04
CA ALA A 197 -2.21 -6.62 -2.40
C ALA A 197 -1.63 -6.33 -1.01
N SER A 198 -0.94 -5.19 -0.93
CA SER A 198 -0.38 -4.71 0.33
C SER A 198 -1.49 -4.35 1.31
N ASN A 199 -1.28 -4.66 2.59
CA ASN A 199 -2.16 -4.26 3.70
C ASN A 199 -3.59 -4.87 3.65
N ILE A 200 -3.75 -6.10 3.12
CA ILE A 200 -4.98 -6.87 3.34
C ILE A 200 -4.86 -7.67 4.64
N GLY A 201 -5.84 -7.49 5.52
CA GLY A 201 -5.97 -8.22 6.78
C GLY A 201 -5.50 -7.40 7.97
N ASP A 202 -6.05 -7.71 9.14
CA ASP A 202 -5.70 -7.07 10.40
C ASP A 202 -4.86 -8.02 11.26
N ILE A 203 -4.08 -7.44 12.17
CA ILE A 203 -3.40 -8.21 13.21
C ILE A 203 -4.45 -8.59 14.27
N GLU A 204 -4.67 -9.88 14.45
CA GLU A 204 -5.59 -10.37 15.48
C GLU A 204 -4.81 -10.71 16.75
N VAL A 205 -5.37 -10.35 17.90
CA VAL A 205 -4.80 -10.68 19.22
C VAL A 205 -5.77 -11.62 19.92
N THR A 206 -5.32 -12.84 20.23
CA THR A 206 -6.11 -13.84 20.95
C THR A 206 -5.51 -14.04 22.35
N ALA A 207 -6.36 -14.06 23.37
CA ALA A 207 -5.94 -14.40 24.73
C ALA A 207 -6.06 -15.91 24.97
N ILE A 208 -5.01 -16.51 25.52
CA ILE A 208 -4.99 -17.92 25.93
C ILE A 208 -4.50 -17.97 27.38
N GLY A 209 -5.44 -18.14 28.32
CA GLY A 209 -5.17 -17.91 29.74
C GLY A 209 -4.76 -16.46 29.98
N ASP A 210 -3.62 -16.26 30.63
CA ASP A 210 -3.06 -14.92 30.89
C ASP A 210 -2.17 -14.41 29.74
N ASP A 211 -1.88 -15.26 28.74
CA ASP A 211 -1.02 -14.92 27.63
C ASP A 211 -1.79 -14.30 26.46
N ARG A 212 -1.08 -13.49 25.67
CA ARG A 212 -1.58 -12.93 24.41
C ARG A 212 -0.74 -13.45 23.26
N ILE A 213 -1.41 -13.98 22.26
CA ILE A 213 -0.79 -14.44 21.03
C ILE A 213 -1.33 -13.65 19.83
N LEU A 214 -0.50 -13.51 18.81
CA LEU A 214 -0.77 -12.71 17.61
C LEU A 214 -0.97 -13.61 16.40
N THR A 215 -1.93 -13.23 15.55
CA THR A 215 -2.04 -13.70 14.17
C THR A 215 -1.71 -12.54 13.25
N LEU A 216 -0.65 -12.71 12.46
CA LEU A 216 -0.12 -11.68 11.55
C LEU A 216 -0.45 -12.04 10.10
N PRO A 217 -1.08 -11.13 9.31
CA PRO A 217 -1.11 -11.25 7.86
C PRO A 217 0.30 -11.07 7.30
N TRP A 218 0.91 -12.17 6.87
CA TRP A 218 2.27 -12.20 6.34
C TRP A 218 2.36 -11.58 4.95
N SER A 219 1.41 -11.92 4.09
CA SER A 219 1.27 -11.36 2.75
C SER A 219 -0.15 -11.56 2.25
N GLY A 220 -0.59 -10.70 1.34
CA GLY A 220 -1.96 -10.67 0.83
C GLY A 220 -1.99 -10.56 -0.69
N TRP A 221 -2.99 -11.18 -1.28
CA TRP A 221 -3.26 -11.15 -2.70
C TRP A 221 -4.76 -11.00 -2.97
N MET A 222 -5.08 -10.41 -4.11
CA MET A 222 -6.39 -10.49 -4.72
C MET A 222 -6.37 -11.55 -5.82
N MET A 223 -7.23 -12.56 -5.67
CA MET A 223 -7.41 -13.61 -6.64
C MET A 223 -8.75 -13.41 -7.36
N ILE A 224 -8.74 -13.36 -8.69
CA ILE A 224 -9.96 -13.33 -9.51
C ILE A 224 -9.99 -14.60 -10.37
N PRO A 225 -10.82 -15.61 -10.05
CA PRO A 225 -10.93 -16.81 -10.86
C PRO A 225 -11.42 -16.49 -12.27
N THR A 226 -10.78 -17.05 -13.29
CA THR A 226 -11.17 -16.86 -14.71
C THR A 226 -11.86 -18.08 -15.32
N GLN A 227 -11.95 -19.18 -14.56
CA GLN A 227 -12.69 -20.39 -14.92
C GLN A 227 -13.42 -20.99 -13.71
N THR A 228 -14.50 -21.72 -13.97
CA THR A 228 -15.21 -22.53 -12.96
C THR A 228 -14.44 -23.82 -12.66
N GLY A 229 -14.67 -24.43 -11.50
CA GLY A 229 -14.04 -25.69 -11.10
C GLY A 229 -13.15 -25.52 -9.87
N SER A 230 -12.14 -26.38 -9.72
CA SER A 230 -11.26 -26.32 -8.56
C SER A 230 -10.04 -25.43 -8.83
N VAL A 231 -9.74 -24.54 -7.90
CA VAL A 231 -8.51 -23.73 -7.86
C VAL A 231 -7.73 -24.13 -6.63
N THR A 232 -6.46 -24.48 -6.80
CA THR A 232 -5.57 -24.87 -5.70
C THR A 232 -4.57 -23.77 -5.41
N LEU A 233 -4.58 -23.25 -4.18
CA LEU A 233 -3.49 -22.46 -3.65
C LEU A 233 -2.33 -23.40 -3.28
N PRO A 234 -1.11 -23.14 -3.76
CA PRO A 234 0.02 -24.02 -3.49
C PRO A 234 0.40 -24.02 -2.01
N ALA A 235 1.11 -25.07 -1.58
CA ALA A 235 1.84 -25.05 -0.34
C ALA A 235 2.97 -24.02 -0.43
N VAL A 236 3.14 -23.20 0.60
CA VAL A 236 4.13 -22.12 0.64
C VAL A 236 4.93 -22.21 1.92
N THR A 237 6.26 -22.15 1.81
CA THR A 237 7.18 -22.14 2.94
C THR A 237 7.52 -20.71 3.33
N VAL A 238 7.32 -20.38 4.60
CA VAL A 238 7.76 -19.11 5.21
C VAL A 238 8.81 -19.38 6.26
N ASN A 239 9.78 -18.48 6.37
CA ASN A 239 10.79 -18.52 7.43
C ASN A 239 10.46 -17.45 8.48
N VAL A 240 10.24 -17.91 9.71
CA VAL A 240 9.88 -17.07 10.85
C VAL A 240 10.90 -17.30 11.96
N ASN A 241 11.74 -16.31 12.24
CA ASN A 241 12.81 -16.40 13.25
C ASN A 241 13.74 -17.63 13.07
N GLY A 242 14.03 -18.00 11.81
CA GLY A 242 14.85 -19.17 11.49
C GLY A 242 14.08 -20.48 11.39
N LEU A 243 12.78 -20.50 11.73
CA LEU A 243 11.91 -21.67 11.64
C LEU A 243 11.17 -21.67 10.30
N ALA A 244 11.40 -22.69 9.48
CA ALA A 244 10.70 -22.87 8.22
C ALA A 244 9.35 -23.58 8.44
N ARG A 245 8.25 -22.95 8.07
CA ARG A 245 6.89 -23.52 8.17
C ARG A 245 6.23 -23.52 6.80
N THR A 246 5.58 -24.63 6.47
CA THR A 246 4.94 -24.81 5.17
C THR A 246 3.44 -24.89 5.35
N THR A 247 2.68 -24.12 4.56
CA THR A 247 1.23 -24.21 4.56
C THR A 247 0.77 -25.52 3.91
N SER A 248 -0.41 -26.00 4.29
CA SER A 248 -1.11 -26.99 3.48
C SER A 248 -1.68 -26.33 2.23
N PRO A 249 -1.72 -27.02 1.07
CA PRO A 249 -2.41 -26.51 -0.10
C PRO A 249 -3.90 -26.32 0.22
N LEU A 250 -4.52 -25.28 -0.34
CA LEU A 250 -5.94 -24.99 -0.12
C LEU A 250 -6.70 -25.12 -1.44
N ASN A 251 -7.68 -26.01 -1.48
CA ASN A 251 -8.55 -26.19 -2.64
C ASN A 251 -9.84 -25.37 -2.47
N LEU A 252 -10.10 -24.52 -3.45
CA LEU A 252 -11.30 -23.71 -3.56
C LEU A 252 -12.16 -24.25 -4.70
N THR A 253 -13.49 -24.22 -4.54
CA THR A 253 -14.43 -24.62 -5.59
C THR A 253 -15.14 -23.37 -6.11
N ILE A 254 -14.96 -23.08 -7.40
CA ILE A 254 -15.46 -21.90 -8.10
C ILE A 254 -16.72 -22.26 -8.89
N GLN A 255 -17.81 -21.58 -8.59
CA GLN A 255 -19.12 -21.76 -9.20
C GLN A 255 -19.31 -20.81 -10.39
N ALA A 256 -20.22 -21.18 -11.30
CA ALA A 256 -20.64 -20.30 -12.38
C ALA A 256 -21.50 -19.14 -11.83
N ILE A 257 -21.42 -17.98 -12.47
CA ILE A 257 -22.35 -16.88 -12.24
C ILE A 257 -23.61 -17.03 -13.12
N PRO A 258 -24.75 -16.44 -12.74
CA PRO A 258 -25.94 -16.42 -13.58
C PRO A 258 -25.64 -15.82 -14.97
N PRO A 259 -26.12 -16.43 -16.07
CA PRO A 259 -25.81 -15.98 -17.44
C PRO A 259 -26.38 -14.59 -17.77
N THR A 260 -27.31 -14.08 -16.96
CA THR A 260 -27.87 -12.73 -17.09
C THR A 260 -26.86 -11.62 -16.75
N VAL A 261 -25.75 -11.95 -16.07
CA VAL A 261 -24.75 -10.98 -15.58
C VAL A 261 -23.71 -10.70 -16.66
N THR A 262 -24.11 -9.95 -17.68
CA THR A 262 -23.27 -9.67 -18.85
C THR A 262 -22.09 -8.73 -18.58
N THR A 263 -22.20 -7.87 -17.56
CA THR A 263 -21.16 -6.89 -17.19
C THR A 263 -20.01 -7.51 -16.40
N ARG A 264 -20.10 -8.79 -16.05
CA ARG A 264 -19.15 -9.49 -15.15
C ARG A 264 -19.01 -8.84 -13.75
N ALA A 265 -19.87 -7.89 -13.38
CA ALA A 265 -19.80 -7.24 -12.08
C ALA A 265 -20.28 -8.20 -10.97
N ILE A 266 -19.37 -8.54 -10.05
CA ILE A 266 -19.63 -9.43 -8.92
C ILE A 266 -19.25 -8.71 -7.64
N GLY A 267 -20.25 -8.47 -6.79
CA GLY A 267 -20.12 -7.70 -5.57
C GLY A 267 -21.34 -6.85 -5.27
N ASP A 268 -21.18 -5.97 -4.29
CA ASP A 268 -22.16 -4.97 -3.90
C ASP A 268 -21.81 -3.64 -4.59
N PHE A 269 -22.63 -3.25 -5.56
CA PHE A 269 -22.38 -2.07 -6.38
C PHE A 269 -23.58 -1.13 -6.38
N SER A 270 -23.28 0.13 -6.65
CA SER A 270 -24.22 1.17 -7.07
C SER A 270 -23.76 1.66 -8.43
N TYR A 271 -24.71 1.98 -9.31
CA TYR A 271 -24.44 2.44 -10.66
C TYR A 271 -25.24 3.69 -10.99
N GLU A 272 -24.59 4.66 -11.63
CA GLU A 272 -25.18 5.89 -12.11
C GLU A 272 -24.69 6.19 -13.53
N ALA A 273 -25.62 6.58 -14.42
CA ALA A 273 -25.30 7.04 -15.77
C ALA A 273 -25.89 8.44 -16.03
N LYS A 274 -25.04 9.39 -16.42
CA LYS A 274 -25.41 10.76 -16.80
C LYS A 274 -25.13 10.99 -18.27
N ILE A 275 -26.08 11.62 -18.95
CA ILE A 275 -25.96 12.08 -20.33
C ILE A 275 -26.07 13.60 -20.23
N GLU A 276 -25.03 14.33 -20.60
CA GLU A 276 -24.95 15.78 -20.45
C GLU A 276 -24.48 16.43 -21.75
N ARG A 277 -25.17 17.50 -22.16
CA ARG A 277 -24.73 18.30 -23.32
C ARG A 277 -23.59 19.20 -22.89
N SER A 278 -22.55 19.32 -23.72
CA SER A 278 -21.45 20.22 -23.43
C SER A 278 -21.90 21.67 -23.59
N VAL A 279 -21.87 22.43 -22.48
CA VAL A 279 -22.19 23.88 -22.48
C VAL A 279 -21.17 24.66 -23.30
N GLN A 280 -19.91 24.21 -23.30
CA GLN A 280 -18.81 24.89 -23.99
C GLN A 280 -18.78 24.59 -25.50
N ASN A 281 -19.22 23.39 -25.90
CA ASN A 281 -19.23 22.93 -27.28
C ASN A 281 -20.63 22.41 -27.64
N PRO A 282 -21.52 23.25 -28.19
CA PRO A 282 -22.93 22.90 -28.45
C PRO A 282 -23.17 21.67 -29.35
N GLY A 283 -22.14 21.20 -30.06
CA GLY A 283 -22.15 20.00 -30.88
C GLY A 283 -21.65 18.73 -30.17
N GLN A 284 -21.39 18.77 -28.86
CA GLN A 284 -20.84 17.65 -28.09
C GLN A 284 -21.79 17.16 -27.00
N VAL A 285 -21.75 15.85 -26.74
CA VAL A 285 -22.43 15.19 -25.64
C VAL A 285 -21.44 14.32 -24.86
N ASN A 286 -21.48 14.43 -23.55
CA ASN A 286 -20.69 13.63 -22.62
C ASN A 286 -21.61 12.60 -21.96
N VAL A 287 -21.14 11.35 -21.88
CA VAL A 287 -21.82 10.28 -21.17
C VAL A 287 -20.91 9.75 -20.08
N THR A 288 -21.29 9.97 -18.84
CA THR A 288 -20.49 9.57 -17.66
C THR A 288 -21.19 8.42 -16.95
N GLN A 289 -20.51 7.29 -16.88
CA GLN A 289 -20.93 6.10 -16.13
C GLN A 289 -20.07 6.00 -14.87
N VAL A 290 -20.69 5.84 -13.70
CA VAL A 290 -19.99 5.69 -12.43
C VAL A 290 -20.49 4.45 -11.71
N VAL A 291 -19.57 3.56 -11.36
CA VAL A 291 -19.82 2.41 -10.47
C VAL A 291 -19.12 2.69 -9.16
N ARG A 292 -19.81 2.52 -8.03
CA ARG A 292 -19.22 2.61 -6.70
C ARG A 292 -19.61 1.39 -5.87
N GLY A 293 -18.73 0.90 -5.02
CA GLY A 293 -19.06 -0.17 -4.09
C GLY A 293 -17.88 -1.06 -3.76
N ARG A 294 -18.16 -2.36 -3.63
CA ARG A 294 -17.19 -3.41 -3.26
C ARG A 294 -17.41 -4.66 -4.11
N GLY A 295 -16.37 -5.09 -4.82
CA GLY A 295 -16.41 -6.28 -5.68
C GLY A 295 -15.17 -6.46 -6.54
N ASN A 296 -15.35 -6.86 -7.79
CA ASN A 296 -14.28 -7.22 -8.74
C ASN A 296 -13.92 -6.11 -9.75
N PHE A 297 -13.64 -4.89 -9.28
CA PHE A 297 -13.37 -3.74 -10.17
C PHE A 297 -12.39 -3.99 -11.35
N PRO A 298 -11.25 -4.69 -11.18
CA PRO A 298 -10.33 -4.92 -12.31
C PRO A 298 -10.88 -5.81 -13.43
N TYR A 299 -11.98 -6.52 -13.18
CA TYR A 299 -12.56 -7.54 -14.06
C TYR A 299 -13.96 -7.20 -14.58
N LEU A 300 -14.69 -6.31 -13.91
CA LEU A 300 -15.99 -5.85 -14.37
C LEU A 300 -15.87 -5.01 -15.65
N VAL A 301 -16.94 -5.00 -16.45
CA VAL A 301 -17.01 -4.31 -17.73
C VAL A 301 -18.27 -3.45 -17.75
N LEU A 302 -18.11 -2.15 -17.97
CA LEU A 302 -19.24 -1.25 -18.14
C LEU A 302 -19.88 -1.41 -19.53
N PRO A 303 -21.21 -1.27 -19.66
CA PRO A 303 -21.88 -1.42 -20.95
C PRO A 303 -21.50 -0.28 -21.91
N ASP A 304 -21.21 -0.64 -23.16
CA ASP A 304 -20.88 0.33 -24.20
C ASP A 304 -22.06 1.26 -24.51
N VAL A 305 -21.76 2.54 -24.72
CA VAL A 305 -22.76 3.56 -25.03
C VAL A 305 -23.08 3.55 -26.52
N ASN A 306 -24.35 3.42 -26.88
CA ASN A 306 -24.82 3.51 -28.25
C ASN A 306 -25.32 4.94 -28.55
N ALA A 307 -24.58 5.66 -29.40
CA ALA A 307 -24.89 7.04 -29.76
C ALA A 307 -25.11 7.16 -31.27
N GLN A 308 -26.35 6.95 -31.73
CA GLN A 308 -26.67 6.90 -33.16
C GLN A 308 -26.46 8.26 -33.82
N GLY A 309 -25.71 8.27 -34.94
CA GLY A 309 -25.42 9.48 -35.71
C GLY A 309 -24.36 10.41 -35.09
N LEU A 310 -23.74 10.00 -33.98
CA LEU A 310 -22.67 10.73 -33.32
C LEU A 310 -21.34 10.00 -33.49
N ARG A 311 -20.26 10.74 -33.62
CA ARG A 311 -18.89 10.18 -33.69
C ARG A 311 -18.25 10.22 -32.31
N LEU A 312 -17.67 9.10 -31.88
CA LEU A 312 -16.88 9.05 -30.66
C LEU A 312 -15.62 9.89 -30.82
N LEU A 313 -15.42 10.86 -29.93
CA LEU A 313 -14.24 11.71 -29.88
C LEU A 313 -13.20 11.14 -28.89
N SER A 314 -13.64 10.74 -27.70
CA SER A 314 -12.76 10.18 -26.67
C SER A 314 -13.53 9.26 -25.71
N LYS A 315 -12.82 8.32 -25.10
CA LYS A 315 -13.26 7.49 -23.97
C LYS A 315 -12.19 7.57 -22.90
N GLN A 316 -12.54 8.06 -21.72
CA GLN A 316 -11.63 8.18 -20.59
C GLN A 316 -12.13 7.32 -19.43
N GLU A 317 -11.25 6.50 -18.88
CA GLU A 317 -11.52 5.67 -17.70
C GLU A 317 -10.67 6.18 -16.54
N THR A 318 -11.29 6.29 -15.36
CA THR A 318 -10.63 6.70 -14.12
C THR A 318 -11.07 5.75 -13.02
N SER A 319 -10.10 5.18 -12.31
CA SER A 319 -10.34 4.19 -11.26
C SER A 319 -9.81 4.66 -9.91
N GLY A 320 -10.64 4.55 -8.87
CA GLY A 320 -10.35 4.93 -7.49
C GLY A 320 -10.56 3.79 -6.49
N TYR A 321 -10.22 2.55 -6.86
CA TYR A 321 -10.44 1.38 -6.01
C TYR A 321 -9.16 0.84 -5.36
N ARG A 322 -9.33 0.17 -4.21
CA ARG A 322 -8.25 -0.49 -3.46
C ARG A 322 -8.67 -1.89 -3.01
N PRO A 323 -7.73 -2.84 -2.87
CA PRO A 323 -8.03 -4.15 -2.31
C PRO A 323 -8.41 -4.06 -0.82
N THR A 324 -9.29 -4.94 -0.35
CA THR A 324 -9.75 -5.06 1.04
C THR A 324 -9.94 -6.55 1.40
N THR A 325 -10.25 -6.86 2.66
CA THR A 325 -10.66 -8.22 3.11
C THR A 325 -11.96 -8.73 2.48
N GLY A 326 -12.49 -7.98 1.53
CA GLY A 326 -13.78 -8.18 0.94
C GLY A 326 -13.88 -8.09 -0.57
N GLY A 327 -12.76 -8.07 -1.27
CA GLY A 327 -12.70 -7.65 -2.66
C GLY A 327 -12.11 -6.25 -2.80
N TYR A 328 -12.25 -5.66 -3.98
CA TYR A 328 -11.86 -4.28 -4.22
C TYR A 328 -12.97 -3.34 -3.78
N GLN A 329 -12.64 -2.25 -3.10
CA GLN A 329 -13.59 -1.21 -2.69
C GLN A 329 -13.18 0.13 -3.30
N GLY A 330 -14.14 0.86 -3.87
CA GLY A 330 -13.93 2.20 -4.41
C GLY A 330 -14.89 2.51 -5.55
N ASP A 331 -14.38 3.15 -6.59
CA ASP A 331 -15.16 3.56 -7.76
C ASP A 331 -14.44 3.38 -9.09
N LEU A 332 -15.24 3.26 -10.15
CA LEU A 332 -14.82 3.27 -11.55
C LEU A 332 -15.71 4.26 -12.30
N THR A 333 -15.08 5.24 -12.95
CA THR A 333 -15.74 6.24 -13.78
C THR A 333 -15.29 6.11 -15.22
N VAL A 334 -16.24 6.02 -16.15
CA VAL A 334 -15.97 6.04 -17.59
C VAL A 334 -16.74 7.19 -18.22
N THR A 335 -16.01 8.10 -18.86
CA THR A 335 -16.56 9.26 -19.57
C THR A 335 -16.36 9.07 -21.07
N TRP A 336 -17.46 9.07 -21.81
CA TRP A 336 -17.49 9.03 -23.26
C TRP A 336 -17.81 10.41 -23.80
N GLN A 337 -17.04 10.91 -24.75
CA GLN A 337 -17.29 12.18 -25.41
C GLN A 337 -17.63 11.93 -26.87
N PHE A 338 -18.82 12.37 -27.29
CA PHE A 338 -19.28 12.26 -28.66
C PHE A 338 -19.44 13.65 -29.29
N VAL A 339 -19.33 13.72 -30.62
CA VAL A 339 -19.52 14.94 -31.41
C VAL A 339 -20.48 14.68 -32.57
N ALA A 340 -21.35 15.66 -32.83
CA ALA A 340 -22.25 15.68 -33.97
C ALA A 340 -21.61 16.37 -35.18
N ASP A 341 -21.69 15.76 -36.36
CA ASP A 341 -21.20 16.38 -37.60
C ASP A 341 -22.20 17.41 -38.16
N HIS A 342 -23.48 17.29 -37.83
CA HIS A 342 -24.56 18.18 -38.28
C HIS A 342 -25.42 18.62 -37.09
N SER A 343 -26.21 19.67 -37.25
CA SER A 343 -27.22 20.02 -36.25
C SER A 343 -28.38 19.03 -36.34
N GLY A 344 -28.89 18.55 -35.21
CA GLY A 344 -30.00 17.61 -35.21
C GLY A 344 -30.33 17.02 -33.84
N ASN A 345 -31.36 16.17 -33.83
CA ASN A 345 -31.71 15.36 -32.67
C ASN A 345 -31.00 14.01 -32.77
N TYR A 346 -30.26 13.66 -31.73
CA TYR A 346 -29.50 12.43 -31.63
C TYR A 346 -29.99 11.61 -30.44
N THR A 347 -30.02 10.30 -30.60
CA THR A 347 -30.43 9.38 -29.52
C THR A 347 -29.19 8.74 -28.93
N VAL A 348 -29.01 8.93 -27.62
CA VAL A 348 -27.95 8.32 -26.83
C VAL A 348 -28.58 7.30 -25.90
N GLN A 349 -28.12 6.05 -26.00
CA GLN A 349 -28.60 4.92 -25.22
C GLN A 349 -27.44 4.32 -24.41
N VAL A 350 -27.64 4.26 -23.10
CA VAL A 350 -26.79 3.54 -22.14
C VAL A 350 -27.51 2.23 -21.80
N PRO A 351 -26.98 1.06 -22.18
CA PRO A 351 -27.58 -0.24 -21.85
C PRO A 351 -27.63 -0.47 -20.33
N PRO A 352 -28.44 -1.44 -19.85
CA PRO A 352 -28.56 -1.69 -18.42
C PRO A 352 -27.24 -2.23 -17.84
N PHE A 353 -26.96 -1.85 -16.59
CA PHE A 353 -25.87 -2.44 -15.82
C PHE A 353 -26.45 -3.58 -14.97
N VAL A 354 -25.82 -4.76 -15.00
CA VAL A 354 -26.31 -5.96 -14.28
C VAL A 354 -25.19 -6.52 -13.42
N SER A 355 -25.37 -6.60 -12.11
CA SER A 355 -24.38 -7.20 -11.20
C SER A 355 -24.95 -8.41 -10.45
N TYR A 356 -24.07 -9.25 -9.94
CA TYR A 356 -24.42 -10.35 -9.04
C TYR A 356 -23.82 -10.12 -7.66
N GLN A 357 -24.61 -10.28 -6.60
CA GLN A 357 -24.18 -10.11 -5.21
C GLN A 357 -24.15 -11.48 -4.51
N PRO A 358 -22.96 -12.10 -4.35
CA PRO A 358 -22.81 -13.45 -3.77
C PRO A 358 -23.42 -13.62 -2.39
N SER A 359 -23.30 -12.61 -1.52
CA SER A 359 -23.78 -12.68 -0.14
C SER A 359 -25.29 -12.76 -0.01
N LEU A 360 -26.03 -12.33 -1.04
CA LEU A 360 -27.50 -12.35 -1.08
C LEU A 360 -28.05 -13.34 -2.11
N ASP A 361 -27.18 -14.03 -2.86
CA ASP A 361 -27.54 -14.85 -4.02
C ASP A 361 -28.55 -14.13 -4.94
N LYS A 362 -28.24 -12.87 -5.28
CA LYS A 362 -29.17 -11.97 -5.97
C LYS A 362 -28.52 -11.23 -7.12
N VAL A 363 -29.23 -11.15 -8.24
CA VAL A 363 -28.89 -10.30 -9.38
C VAL A 363 -29.54 -8.93 -9.22
N TRP A 364 -28.75 -7.87 -9.39
CA TRP A 364 -29.21 -6.49 -9.42
C TRP A 364 -29.13 -5.95 -10.85
N THR A 365 -30.14 -5.17 -11.24
CA THR A 365 -30.20 -4.57 -12.58
C THR A 365 -30.57 -3.10 -12.43
N TRP A 366 -29.74 -2.25 -13.02
CA TRP A 366 -30.02 -0.82 -13.19
C TRP A 366 -30.51 -0.61 -14.61
N GLU A 367 -31.66 0.06 -14.74
CA GLU A 367 -32.36 0.20 -16.00
C GLU A 367 -31.52 0.94 -17.06
N ALA A 368 -31.78 0.60 -18.32
CA ALA A 368 -31.20 1.31 -19.45
C ALA A 368 -31.65 2.77 -19.47
N LYS A 369 -30.75 3.68 -19.83
CA LYS A 369 -31.07 5.11 -19.96
C LYS A 369 -31.00 5.52 -21.42
N THR A 370 -32.09 6.07 -21.93
CA THR A 370 -32.15 6.60 -23.30
C THR A 370 -32.55 8.06 -23.25
N GLU A 371 -31.79 8.93 -23.92
CA GLU A 371 -32.08 10.36 -23.99
C GLU A 371 -31.89 10.89 -25.41
N THR A 372 -32.84 11.71 -25.86
CA THR A 372 -32.72 12.46 -27.12
C THR A 372 -32.09 13.81 -26.84
N VAL A 373 -30.90 14.04 -27.39
CA VAL A 373 -30.17 15.30 -27.27
C VAL A 373 -30.27 16.09 -28.57
N ASN A 374 -30.69 17.34 -28.48
CA ASN A 374 -30.64 18.27 -29.61
C ASN A 374 -29.30 19.01 -29.56
N LEU A 375 -28.48 18.80 -30.59
CA LEU A 375 -27.14 19.37 -30.71
C LEU A 375 -27.10 20.32 -31.90
N SER A 376 -26.50 21.50 -31.69
CA SER A 376 -26.25 22.46 -32.75
C SER A 376 -24.82 22.24 -33.25
N SER A 377 -24.66 22.00 -34.55
CA SER A 377 -23.36 21.98 -35.25
C SER A 377 -22.50 23.13 -34.73
N SER A 378 -21.33 22.80 -34.19
CA SER A 378 -20.35 23.82 -33.84
C SER A 378 -19.94 24.51 -35.13
N GLY A 379 -20.48 25.70 -35.36
CA GLY A 379 -20.12 26.54 -36.50
C GLY A 379 -18.61 26.58 -36.66
N LYS A 380 -18.14 26.37 -37.89
CA LYS A 380 -16.73 26.30 -38.33
C LYS A 380 -15.79 26.88 -37.27
N VAL A 381 -15.09 26.01 -36.55
CA VAL A 381 -14.04 26.39 -35.60
C VAL A 381 -13.13 27.39 -36.30
N THR A 382 -13.22 28.67 -35.93
CA THR A 382 -12.36 29.71 -36.49
C THR A 382 -10.95 29.43 -35.99
N ILE A 383 -10.18 28.73 -36.80
CA ILE A 383 -8.76 28.46 -36.56
C ILE A 383 -8.08 29.83 -36.60
N LYS A 384 -7.68 30.35 -35.43
CA LYS A 384 -6.75 31.49 -35.38
C LYS A 384 -5.56 31.14 -36.27
N PRO A 385 -5.14 32.02 -37.21
CA PRO A 385 -4.05 31.72 -38.12
C PRO A 385 -2.84 31.29 -37.29
N VAL A 386 -2.35 30.09 -37.61
CA VAL A 386 -1.20 29.47 -36.95
C VAL A 386 -0.03 30.41 -37.12
N THR A 387 0.55 30.87 -36.00
CA THR A 387 1.78 31.64 -36.01
C THR A 387 2.85 30.76 -36.64
N VAL A 388 3.34 31.12 -37.82
CA VAL A 388 4.38 30.35 -38.50
C VAL A 388 5.62 30.32 -37.61
N LEU A 389 5.94 29.16 -37.06
CA LEU A 389 7.16 28.94 -36.29
C LEU A 389 8.36 29.07 -37.22
N THR A 390 9.16 30.11 -37.05
CA THR A 390 10.39 30.28 -37.80
C THR A 390 11.56 29.61 -37.07
N PRO A 391 12.45 28.90 -37.79
CA PRO A 391 13.71 28.45 -37.22
C PRO A 391 14.51 29.67 -36.77
N LEU A 392 15.14 29.55 -35.61
CA LEU A 392 16.00 30.62 -35.11
C LEU A 392 17.25 30.69 -36.01
N PRO A 393 17.84 31.86 -36.26
CA PRO A 393 19.16 31.94 -36.88
C PRO A 393 20.23 31.34 -35.96
N LYS A 394 21.26 30.68 -36.52
CA LYS A 394 22.40 30.11 -35.76
C LYS A 394 23.06 31.12 -34.80
N THR A 395 23.04 32.41 -35.17
CA THR A 395 23.57 33.51 -34.35
C THR A 395 22.74 33.79 -33.10
N GLU A 396 21.43 33.51 -33.11
CA GLU A 396 20.57 33.60 -31.94
C GLU A 396 20.71 32.36 -31.04
N TRP A 397 21.01 31.18 -31.61
CA TRP A 397 21.23 29.95 -30.82
C TRP A 397 22.40 30.11 -29.85
N ALA A 398 23.49 30.71 -30.34
CA ALA A 398 24.69 30.96 -29.55
C ALA A 398 24.47 32.00 -28.43
N ARG A 399 23.40 32.81 -28.52
CA ARG A 399 23.05 33.82 -27.52
C ARG A 399 22.21 33.25 -26.38
N VAL A 400 21.41 32.21 -26.65
CA VAL A 400 20.65 31.51 -25.60
C VAL A 400 21.57 30.50 -24.90
N LYS A 401 22.50 31.03 -24.09
CA LYS A 401 23.30 30.20 -23.20
C LYS A 401 22.47 29.87 -21.95
N PRO A 402 22.36 28.60 -21.55
CA PRO A 402 21.80 28.27 -20.25
C PRO A 402 22.59 29.03 -19.19
N TRP A 403 21.87 29.57 -18.20
CA TRP A 403 22.52 30.12 -17.03
C TRP A 403 23.19 28.92 -16.35
N ASN A 404 24.52 28.86 -16.47
CA ASN A 404 25.40 27.90 -15.84
C ASN A 404 26.40 28.65 -14.95
N LEU A 405 25.90 29.56 -14.12
CA LEU A 405 26.65 30.38 -13.18
C LEU A 405 27.45 29.51 -12.22
N ALA A 406 26.91 28.34 -11.83
CA ALA A 406 27.59 27.38 -10.96
C ALA A 406 28.92 26.86 -11.55
N THR A 407 29.04 26.76 -12.88
CA THR A 407 30.27 26.25 -13.53
C THR A 407 31.30 27.36 -13.77
N LYS A 408 30.92 28.64 -13.62
CA LYS A 408 31.83 29.76 -13.83
C LYS A 408 32.56 30.11 -12.54
N PHE A 409 33.85 29.81 -12.49
CA PHE A 409 34.71 30.13 -11.34
C PHE A 409 34.56 31.57 -10.83
N TRP A 410 34.50 32.57 -11.73
CA TRP A 410 34.36 33.97 -11.33
C TRP A 410 33.05 34.27 -10.59
N PHE A 411 31.99 33.51 -10.83
CA PHE A 411 30.71 33.72 -10.16
C PHE A 411 30.82 33.43 -8.66
N TRP A 412 31.62 32.43 -8.28
CA TRP A 412 31.89 32.11 -6.88
C TRP A 412 32.61 33.23 -6.13
N LEU A 413 33.35 34.10 -6.82
CA LEU A 413 33.94 35.30 -6.20
C LEU A 413 32.87 36.28 -5.68
N ALA A 414 31.64 36.23 -6.19
CA ALA A 414 30.56 37.08 -5.69
C ALA A 414 30.05 36.68 -4.28
N PHE A 415 30.54 35.58 -3.70
CA PHE A 415 30.33 35.26 -2.27
C PHE A 415 31.26 36.05 -1.31
N LEU A 416 32.28 36.74 -1.83
CA LEU A 416 33.32 37.41 -1.02
C LEU A 416 32.96 38.79 -0.43
N PRO A 417 32.15 39.66 -1.07
CA PRO A 417 31.95 41.04 -0.59
C PRO A 417 31.49 41.14 0.87
N GLY A 418 30.48 40.36 1.28
CA GLY A 418 29.97 40.31 2.65
C GLY A 418 31.04 39.89 3.67
N PRO A 419 31.68 38.71 3.50
CA PRO A 419 32.79 38.27 4.33
C PRO A 419 33.95 39.28 4.43
N VAL A 420 34.31 39.96 3.34
CA VAL A 420 35.36 40.99 3.34
C VAL A 420 34.96 42.17 4.21
N VAL A 421 33.74 42.70 4.05
CA VAL A 421 33.22 43.79 4.91
C VAL A 421 33.21 43.36 6.38
N PHE A 422 32.76 42.14 6.66
CA PHE A 422 32.77 41.57 8.00
C PHE A 422 34.19 41.50 8.60
N LEU A 423 35.18 41.02 7.86
CA LEU A 423 36.58 40.95 8.30
C LEU A 423 37.18 42.34 8.53
N LEU A 424 36.84 43.33 7.71
CA LEU A 424 37.28 44.72 7.91
C LEU A 424 36.75 45.31 9.22
N THR A 425 35.52 44.96 9.63
CA THR A 425 35.00 45.34 10.96
C THR A 425 35.68 44.60 12.12
N PHE A 426 36.39 43.49 11.87
CA PHE A 426 37.14 42.73 12.87
C PHE A 426 38.47 43.35 13.27
N ARG A 427 39.07 44.17 12.41
CA ARG A 427 40.45 44.65 12.57
C ARG A 427 40.64 45.64 13.73
N GLY A 428 39.56 46.14 14.34
CA GLY A 428 39.59 47.13 15.43
C GLY A 428 39.63 46.60 16.87
N ARG A 429 39.51 45.29 17.12
CA ARG A 429 39.59 44.71 18.49
C ARG A 429 40.64 43.61 18.54
N LYS A 430 41.54 43.69 19.54
CA LYS A 430 42.78 42.92 19.83
C LYS A 430 42.62 41.38 19.98
N SER A 431 41.70 40.74 19.25
CA SER A 431 41.51 39.29 19.21
C SER A 431 42.43 38.67 18.15
N ARG A 432 43.70 38.48 18.51
CA ARG A 432 44.65 37.74 17.68
C ARG A 432 44.30 36.25 17.75
N GLY A 433 43.84 35.66 16.64
CA GLY A 433 43.84 34.21 16.45
C GLY A 433 42.60 33.58 15.80
N LYS A 434 41.39 34.14 15.94
CA LYS A 434 40.15 33.43 15.55
C LYS A 434 39.58 33.78 14.17
N GLY A 435 40.06 34.85 13.52
CA GLY A 435 39.53 35.29 12.22
C GLY A 435 39.94 34.43 11.02
N LEU A 436 41.08 33.72 11.11
CA LEU A 436 41.62 32.93 9.98
C LEU A 436 40.83 31.63 9.71
N LEU A 437 40.18 31.07 10.73
CA LEU A 437 39.42 29.82 10.64
C LEU A 437 38.16 29.93 9.75
N VAL A 438 37.63 31.14 9.52
CA VAL A 438 36.41 31.36 8.73
C VAL A 438 36.67 31.26 7.21
N LEU A 439 37.93 31.38 6.76
CA LEU A 439 38.28 31.34 5.32
C LEU A 439 38.55 29.93 4.78
N ILE A 440 38.80 28.96 5.66
CA ILE A 440 39.14 27.57 5.29
C ILE A 440 37.97 26.83 4.60
N PRO A 441 36.71 26.91 5.09
CA PRO A 441 35.58 26.27 4.40
C PRO A 441 35.32 26.84 3.01
N LEU A 442 35.57 28.15 2.82
CA LEU A 442 35.37 28.85 1.55
C LEU A 442 36.36 28.36 0.48
N GLY A 443 37.61 28.09 0.87
CA GLY A 443 38.63 27.50 -0.01
C GLY A 443 38.29 26.07 -0.45
N PHE A 444 37.75 25.25 0.46
CA PHE A 444 37.31 23.88 0.15
C PHE A 444 36.12 23.86 -0.81
N PHE A 445 35.17 24.79 -0.65
CA PHE A 445 34.03 24.92 -1.57
C PHE A 445 34.49 25.32 -2.98
N MET A 446 35.47 26.23 -3.10
CA MET A 446 36.01 26.69 -4.39
C MET A 446 36.77 25.60 -5.16
N MET A 447 37.44 24.66 -4.47
CA MET A 447 38.14 23.56 -5.15
C MET A 447 37.19 22.51 -5.75
N SER A 448 36.00 22.33 -5.19
CA SER A 448 35.01 21.37 -5.71
C SER A 448 34.37 21.80 -7.05
N ALA A 449 34.33 23.11 -7.32
CA ALA A 449 33.70 23.67 -8.53
C ALA A 449 34.64 23.70 -9.77
N ALA A 450 35.94 23.42 -9.60
CA ALA A 450 36.93 23.53 -10.68
C ALA A 450 37.02 22.29 -11.59
N VAL A 451 36.22 21.24 -11.33
CA VAL A 451 36.25 19.98 -12.09
C VAL A 451 34.95 19.80 -12.85
N SER A 452 34.74 20.53 -13.93
CA SER A 452 33.80 20.16 -15.02
C SER A 452 33.75 21.24 -16.09
N ASP A 453 34.68 21.22 -17.04
CA ASP A 453 34.45 21.89 -18.32
C ASP A 453 35.16 21.09 -19.44
N VAL A 454 34.59 19.93 -19.75
CA VAL A 454 34.73 19.27 -21.05
C VAL A 454 33.31 19.06 -21.57
N HIS A 455 32.78 20.01 -22.34
CA HIS A 455 31.47 19.85 -22.97
C HIS A 455 31.59 19.92 -24.49
N ALA A 456 31.18 18.82 -25.11
CA ALA A 456 30.95 18.69 -26.55
C ALA A 456 29.83 19.66 -27.00
N PRO A 457 29.85 20.13 -28.25
CA PRO A 457 28.91 21.12 -28.81
C PRO A 457 27.42 20.70 -28.88
N ILE A 458 27.04 19.51 -28.40
CA ILE A 458 25.71 18.90 -28.58
C ILE A 458 24.68 19.37 -27.51
N ASN A 459 25.12 20.06 -26.46
CA ASN A 459 24.24 20.48 -25.34
C ASN A 459 23.80 21.95 -25.42
N GLN A 460 23.39 22.43 -26.59
CA GLN A 460 22.80 23.77 -26.73
C GLN A 460 21.27 23.67 -26.85
N PRO A 461 20.49 24.35 -25.99
CA PRO A 461 19.02 24.24 -26.02
C PRO A 461 18.41 24.70 -27.35
N GLY A 462 19.02 25.71 -28.00
CA GLY A 462 18.59 26.19 -29.32
C GLY A 462 18.80 25.16 -30.44
N TYR A 463 19.82 24.31 -30.36
CA TYR A 463 20.01 23.23 -31.33
C TYR A 463 18.82 22.26 -31.31
N TRP A 464 18.42 21.81 -30.13
CA TRP A 464 17.29 20.90 -29.93
C TRP A 464 15.95 21.53 -30.36
N TYR A 465 15.75 22.83 -30.17
CA TYR A 465 14.57 23.53 -30.69
C TYR A 465 14.48 23.47 -32.23
N ASN A 466 15.57 23.79 -32.94
CA ASN A 466 15.54 23.76 -34.40
C ASN A 466 15.48 22.35 -34.95
N GLN A 467 16.14 21.40 -34.29
CA GLN A 467 15.99 19.98 -34.60
C GLN A 467 14.53 19.53 -34.44
N GLY A 468 13.83 20.02 -33.41
CA GLY A 468 12.39 19.79 -33.23
C GLY A 468 11.54 20.39 -34.35
N LEU A 469 11.87 21.60 -34.83
CA LEU A 469 11.19 22.20 -35.98
C LEU A 469 11.43 21.43 -37.28
N GLU A 470 12.67 20.99 -37.53
CA GLU A 470 13.01 20.18 -38.68
C GLU A 470 12.27 18.84 -38.65
N GLN A 471 12.24 18.18 -37.50
CA GLN A 471 11.51 16.91 -37.30
C GLN A 471 9.99 17.10 -37.43
N LYS A 472 9.44 18.24 -36.98
CA LYS A 472 8.04 18.62 -37.21
C LYS A 472 7.75 18.71 -38.71
N GLN A 473 8.61 19.39 -39.48
CA GLN A 473 8.47 19.51 -40.94
C GLN A 473 8.54 18.14 -41.65
N GLN A 474 9.38 17.24 -41.15
CA GLN A 474 9.50 15.86 -41.63
C GLN A 474 8.38 14.93 -41.14
N LYS A 475 7.38 15.44 -40.40
CA LYS A 475 6.28 14.67 -39.78
C LYS A 475 6.76 13.56 -38.83
N GLN A 476 7.92 13.72 -38.22
CA GLN A 476 8.48 12.80 -37.22
C GLN A 476 8.03 13.21 -35.81
N THR A 477 6.75 13.00 -35.49
CA THR A 477 6.11 13.51 -34.26
C THR A 477 6.89 13.20 -32.99
N ALA A 478 7.27 11.94 -32.74
CA ALA A 478 7.98 11.60 -31.50
C ALA A 478 9.34 12.26 -31.36
N LEU A 479 10.09 12.35 -32.46
CA LEU A 479 11.39 12.99 -32.45
C LEU A 479 11.24 14.49 -32.22
N ALA A 480 10.26 15.12 -32.88
CA ALA A 480 9.94 16.53 -32.67
C ALA A 480 9.58 16.82 -31.21
N VAL A 481 8.66 16.04 -30.62
CA VAL A 481 8.29 16.14 -29.20
C VAL A 481 9.52 15.98 -28.31
N ARG A 482 10.31 14.91 -28.51
CA ARG A 482 11.55 14.65 -27.75
C ARG A 482 12.51 15.84 -27.81
N SER A 483 12.75 16.39 -28.99
CA SER A 483 13.68 17.50 -29.20
C SER A 483 13.18 18.78 -28.53
N PHE A 484 11.88 19.09 -28.62
CA PHE A 484 11.31 20.23 -27.89
C PHE A 484 11.35 20.03 -26.37
N CYS A 485 11.04 18.84 -25.87
CA CYS A 485 11.18 18.50 -24.45
C CYS A 485 12.63 18.63 -23.98
N ARG A 486 13.61 18.19 -24.78
CA ARG A 486 15.05 18.32 -24.47
C ARG A 486 15.48 19.79 -24.46
N ALA A 487 15.00 20.59 -25.41
CA ALA A 487 15.24 22.05 -25.40
C ALA A 487 14.70 22.71 -24.13
N LEU A 488 13.45 22.41 -23.75
CA LEU A 488 12.81 22.92 -22.53
C LEU A 488 13.55 22.45 -21.26
N ALA A 489 13.92 21.16 -21.18
CA ALA A 489 14.64 20.59 -20.05
C ALA A 489 16.04 21.20 -19.84
N MET A 490 16.71 21.58 -20.94
CA MET A 490 17.99 22.30 -20.91
C MET A 490 17.84 23.80 -20.58
N GLY A 491 16.63 24.25 -20.22
CA GLY A 491 16.39 25.63 -19.82
C GLY A 491 16.20 26.60 -20.98
N TYR A 492 15.85 26.11 -22.19
CA TYR A 492 15.29 26.99 -23.22
C TYR A 492 13.90 27.45 -22.77
N GLN A 493 13.83 28.49 -21.94
CA GLN A 493 12.59 29.02 -21.39
C GLN A 493 11.83 29.92 -22.39
N GLY A 494 12.10 29.79 -23.69
CA GLY A 494 11.39 30.54 -24.71
C GLY A 494 9.93 30.07 -24.79
N PRO A 495 8.92 30.97 -24.68
CA PRO A 495 7.53 30.66 -24.98
C PRO A 495 7.35 29.98 -26.35
N GLN A 496 8.29 30.20 -27.27
CA GLN A 496 8.35 29.58 -28.59
C GLN A 496 8.49 28.05 -28.56
N ALA A 497 9.38 27.48 -27.74
CA ALA A 497 9.56 26.02 -27.68
C ALA A 497 8.34 25.32 -27.08
N LEU A 498 7.72 25.92 -26.06
CA LEU A 498 6.48 25.44 -25.48
C LEU A 498 5.31 25.54 -26.47
N THR A 499 5.23 26.65 -27.21
CA THR A 499 4.21 26.84 -28.26
C THR A 499 4.40 25.81 -29.36
N ALA A 500 5.63 25.60 -29.82
CA ALA A 500 5.96 24.61 -30.83
C ALA A 500 5.63 23.18 -30.38
N LEU A 501 5.96 22.83 -29.13
CA LEU A 501 5.59 21.55 -28.52
C LEU A 501 4.07 21.37 -28.53
N ARG A 502 3.31 22.34 -28.02
CA ARG A 502 1.84 22.29 -27.97
C ARG A 502 1.20 22.22 -29.34
N GLU A 503 1.79 22.84 -30.35
CA GLU A 503 1.32 22.71 -31.73
C GLU A 503 1.53 21.29 -32.26
N VAL A 504 2.70 20.68 -32.03
CA VAL A 504 2.95 19.28 -32.43
C VAL A 504 2.01 18.33 -31.68
N GLU A 505 1.84 18.53 -30.37
CA GLU A 505 0.91 17.75 -29.56
C GLU A 505 -0.52 17.84 -30.10
N LYS A 506 -0.98 19.05 -30.41
CA LYS A 506 -2.32 19.30 -30.97
C LYS A 506 -2.49 18.69 -32.37
N GLU A 507 -1.51 18.84 -33.26
CA GLU A 507 -1.53 18.27 -34.61
C GLU A 507 -1.59 16.75 -34.58
N ALA A 508 -0.88 16.12 -33.64
CA ALA A 508 -0.87 14.67 -33.43
C ALA A 508 -1.98 14.16 -32.51
N GLN A 509 -2.91 15.02 -32.08
CA GLN A 509 -4.00 14.69 -31.14
C GLN A 509 -3.50 14.04 -29.84
N LEU A 510 -2.32 14.44 -29.38
CA LEU A 510 -1.71 14.03 -28.12
C LEU A 510 -2.38 14.80 -26.98
N ILE A 511 -3.40 14.19 -26.39
CA ILE A 511 -4.15 14.76 -25.26
C ILE A 511 -3.45 14.37 -23.94
N ASP A 512 -3.55 15.24 -22.92
CA ASP A 512 -3.05 15.06 -21.55
C ASP A 512 -1.60 14.57 -21.45
N GLN A 513 -0.68 15.35 -22.01
CA GLN A 513 0.76 15.14 -21.90
C GLN A 513 1.29 15.57 -20.53
N PHE A 514 2.34 14.90 -20.03
CA PHE A 514 3.07 15.42 -18.88
C PHE A 514 3.61 16.81 -19.19
N GLN A 515 3.34 17.76 -18.29
CA GLN A 515 3.94 19.07 -18.42
C GLN A 515 5.44 18.96 -18.16
N VAL A 516 6.23 19.27 -19.18
CA VAL A 516 7.68 19.47 -19.02
C VAL A 516 7.90 20.56 -17.99
N TRP A 517 8.74 20.31 -17.00
CA TRP A 517 9.03 21.26 -15.93
C TRP A 517 9.48 22.62 -16.50
N GLN A 518 8.68 23.66 -16.23
CA GLN A 518 8.96 25.06 -16.62
C GLN A 518 9.49 25.89 -15.44
N GLY A 519 9.89 25.24 -14.35
CA GLY A 519 10.30 25.98 -13.17
C GLY A 519 11.53 26.85 -13.41
N PRO A 520 11.81 27.76 -12.45
CA PRO A 520 12.91 28.69 -12.56
C PRO A 520 14.24 27.98 -12.80
N PRO A 521 15.20 28.62 -13.49
CA PRO A 521 16.53 28.07 -13.68
C PRO A 521 17.15 27.74 -12.32
N THR A 522 17.90 26.64 -12.23
CA THR A 522 18.61 26.25 -10.99
C THR A 522 19.52 27.36 -10.47
N ASP A 523 20.05 28.17 -11.39
CA ASP A 523 20.88 29.32 -11.14
C ASP A 523 20.20 30.47 -10.39
N LEU A 524 18.88 30.62 -10.52
CA LEU A 524 18.14 31.60 -9.74
C LEU A 524 18.27 31.31 -8.24
N PHE A 525 18.25 30.03 -7.86
CA PHE A 525 18.42 29.61 -6.46
C PHE A 525 19.84 29.84 -5.96
N LEU A 526 20.83 29.65 -6.83
CA LEU A 526 22.22 29.98 -6.51
C LEU A 526 22.39 31.49 -6.29
N LEU A 527 21.76 32.33 -7.12
CA LEU A 527 21.74 33.79 -6.95
C LEU A 527 21.07 34.21 -5.64
N VAL A 528 19.92 33.62 -5.29
CA VAL A 528 19.24 33.89 -4.01
C VAL A 528 20.12 33.50 -2.82
N THR A 529 20.79 32.35 -2.90
CA THR A 529 21.74 31.89 -1.88
C THR A 529 22.91 32.86 -1.73
N LEU A 530 23.47 33.32 -2.86
CA LEU A 530 24.57 34.27 -2.90
C LEU A 530 24.20 35.62 -2.28
N LEU A 531 23.03 36.15 -2.63
CA LEU A 531 22.53 37.41 -2.08
C LEU A 531 22.28 37.27 -0.57
N GLY A 532 21.67 36.17 -0.14
CA GLY A 532 21.42 35.89 1.26
C GLY A 532 22.68 35.72 2.09
N TRP A 533 23.68 35.05 1.56
CA TRP A 533 24.99 34.90 2.18
C TRP A 533 25.63 36.26 2.45
N ASN A 534 25.72 37.10 1.42
CA ASN A 534 26.29 38.44 1.57
C ASN A 534 25.50 39.29 2.58
N LEU A 535 24.16 39.23 2.53
CA LEU A 535 23.29 39.94 3.47
C LEU A 535 23.52 39.49 4.91
N ALA A 536 23.67 38.20 5.16
CA ALA A 536 23.93 37.67 6.50
C ALA A 536 25.24 38.20 7.09
N PHE A 537 26.32 38.25 6.31
CA PHE A 537 27.59 38.84 6.75
C PHE A 537 27.51 40.35 6.97
N LEU A 538 26.76 41.08 6.14
CA LEU A 538 26.53 42.52 6.34
C LEU A 538 25.74 42.79 7.62
N LEU A 539 24.67 42.04 7.88
CA LEU A 539 23.90 42.12 9.12
C LEU A 539 24.76 41.77 10.34
N TRP A 540 25.69 40.81 10.20
CA TRP A 540 26.61 40.46 11.27
C TRP A 540 27.65 41.57 11.54
N ALA A 541 28.20 42.17 10.47
CA ALA A 541 29.09 43.32 10.57
C ALA A 541 28.37 44.52 11.23
N TRP A 542 27.10 44.76 10.87
CA TRP A 542 26.29 45.82 11.45
C TRP A 542 25.92 45.54 12.92
N HIS A 543 25.52 44.32 13.26
CA HIS A 543 25.31 43.88 14.63
C HIS A 543 26.51 44.24 15.50
N ARG A 544 27.70 43.90 15.01
CA ARG A 544 28.93 44.12 15.75
C ARG A 544 29.30 45.59 15.90
N ARG A 545 29.05 46.41 14.88
CA ARG A 545 29.35 47.85 14.90
C ARG A 545 28.37 48.64 15.77
N SER A 546 27.08 48.30 15.71
CA SER A 546 26.01 49.06 16.36
C SER A 546 25.65 48.56 17.75
N GLY A 547 25.86 47.27 18.04
CA GLY A 547 25.37 46.60 19.25
C GLY A 547 23.84 46.48 19.34
N LYS A 548 23.08 47.00 18.36
CA LYS A 548 21.62 47.13 18.42
C LYS A 548 20.86 45.94 17.83
N VAL A 549 21.43 45.30 16.81
CA VAL A 549 20.87 44.07 16.24
C VAL A 549 21.23 42.92 17.18
N SER A 550 20.47 41.84 17.29
CA SER A 550 20.91 40.63 18.01
C SER A 550 21.70 39.72 17.07
N TRP A 551 22.71 39.00 17.56
CA TRP A 551 23.47 38.01 16.77
C TRP A 551 22.59 36.88 16.20
N ILE A 552 21.40 36.67 16.79
CA ILE A 552 20.41 35.69 16.35
C ILE A 552 19.82 36.07 14.98
N VAL A 553 19.68 37.37 14.69
CA VAL A 553 19.07 37.87 13.45
C VAL A 553 19.85 37.42 12.19
N PRO A 554 21.18 37.68 12.05
CA PRO A 554 21.92 37.22 10.87
C PRO A 554 21.97 35.69 10.75
N MET A 555 22.02 34.94 11.87
CA MET A 555 21.94 33.47 11.82
C MET A 555 20.59 32.98 11.32
N THR A 556 19.50 33.59 11.78
CA THR A 556 18.14 33.24 11.35
C THR A 556 17.95 33.53 9.87
N VAL A 557 18.42 34.68 9.39
CA VAL A 557 18.36 35.04 7.96
C VAL A 557 19.20 34.08 7.11
N ALA A 558 20.42 33.75 7.53
CA ALA A 558 21.27 32.78 6.82
C ALA A 558 20.62 31.38 6.76
N PHE A 559 20.08 30.91 7.89
CA PHE A 559 19.40 29.62 7.98
C PHE A 559 18.17 29.56 7.09
N LEU A 560 17.30 30.58 7.12
CA LEU A 560 16.09 30.63 6.30
C LEU A 560 16.42 30.63 4.80
N ILE A 561 17.45 31.37 4.38
CA ILE A 561 17.83 31.43 2.97
C ILE A 561 18.45 30.10 2.52
N PHE A 562 19.29 29.48 3.35
CA PHE A 562 19.88 28.18 3.04
C PHE A 562 18.82 27.06 3.03
N ALA A 563 17.87 27.08 3.97
CA ALA A 563 16.76 26.14 3.99
C ALA A 563 15.84 26.32 2.78
N ALA A 564 15.49 27.56 2.44
CA ALA A 564 14.66 27.86 1.26
C ALA A 564 15.36 27.45 -0.04
N SER A 565 16.65 27.78 -0.22
CA SER A 565 17.39 27.39 -1.42
C SER A 565 17.65 25.90 -1.48
N GLY A 566 17.94 25.24 -0.35
CA GLY A 566 18.11 23.80 -0.27
C GLY A 566 16.83 23.04 -0.61
N VAL A 567 15.70 23.40 -0.01
CA VAL A 567 14.39 22.77 -0.29
C VAL A 567 14.02 22.95 -1.75
N THR A 568 14.13 24.18 -2.29
CA THR A 568 13.80 24.44 -3.70
C THR A 568 14.77 23.75 -4.67
N ALA A 569 16.06 23.63 -4.35
CA ALA A 569 17.01 22.87 -5.14
C ALA A 569 16.66 21.37 -5.14
N VAL A 570 16.35 20.79 -3.98
CA VAL A 570 15.92 19.38 -3.86
C VAL A 570 14.62 19.14 -4.61
N VAL A 571 13.62 20.02 -4.48
CA VAL A 571 12.36 19.94 -5.21
C VAL A 571 12.59 20.04 -6.71
N SER A 572 13.43 20.99 -7.16
CA SER A 572 13.79 21.15 -8.57
C SER A 572 14.54 19.92 -9.10
N LEU A 573 15.44 19.32 -8.30
CA LEU A 573 16.16 18.10 -8.69
C LEU A 573 15.21 16.88 -8.74
N ALA A 574 14.31 16.76 -7.77
CA ALA A 574 13.33 15.67 -7.70
C ALA A 574 12.28 15.77 -8.81
N GLN A 575 11.90 16.99 -9.21
CA GLN A 575 10.98 17.25 -10.31
C GLN A 575 11.63 17.17 -11.69
N ARG A 576 12.96 17.34 -11.77
CA ARG A 576 13.78 17.01 -12.96
C ARG A 576 14.06 15.51 -13.08
N SER A 577 13.19 14.67 -12.53
CA SER A 577 13.38 13.21 -12.48
C SER A 577 13.81 12.67 -13.85
N PRO A 578 14.98 12.01 -13.96
CA PRO A 578 15.57 11.56 -15.23
C PRO A 578 14.81 10.41 -15.93
N GLY A 579 13.55 10.19 -15.57
CA GLY A 579 12.71 9.12 -16.10
C GLY A 579 11.77 9.55 -17.23
N ASP A 580 11.67 10.83 -17.59
CA ASP A 580 10.72 11.20 -18.63
C ASP A 580 11.23 10.75 -20.02
N ALA A 581 10.39 10.06 -20.77
CA ALA A 581 10.67 9.51 -22.09
C ALA A 581 9.51 9.81 -23.06
N VAL A 582 9.77 9.74 -24.35
CA VAL A 582 8.76 9.90 -25.40
C VAL A 582 8.57 8.58 -26.13
N VAL A 583 7.33 8.18 -26.39
CA VAL A 583 7.03 6.99 -27.19
C VAL A 583 7.46 7.20 -28.65
N GLY A 584 8.43 6.42 -29.13
CA GLY A 584 9.24 6.72 -30.30
C GLY A 584 8.90 6.03 -31.61
N THR A 585 8.70 4.71 -31.58
CA THR A 585 8.65 3.83 -32.76
C THR A 585 7.21 3.40 -33.05
N GLY A 586 6.42 4.34 -33.57
CA GLY A 586 4.98 4.13 -33.79
C GLY A 586 4.20 4.05 -32.48
N ASP A 587 2.91 3.72 -32.61
CA ASP A 587 2.07 3.56 -31.44
C ASP A 587 2.48 2.31 -30.65
N ALA A 588 2.64 2.45 -29.34
CA ALA A 588 3.22 1.42 -28.49
C ALA A 588 2.15 0.71 -27.66
N PRO A 589 2.11 -0.63 -27.64
CA PRO A 589 1.15 -1.37 -26.83
C PRO A 589 1.53 -1.30 -25.35
N LEU A 590 0.72 -0.65 -24.54
CA LEU A 590 0.81 -0.66 -23.08
C LEU A 590 0.20 -1.95 -22.55
N ARG A 591 0.91 -2.62 -21.64
CA ARG A 591 0.50 -3.90 -21.06
C ARG A 591 0.36 -3.80 -19.56
N ARG A 592 -0.57 -4.56 -18.98
CA ARG A 592 -0.68 -4.65 -17.51
C ARG A 592 0.44 -5.52 -16.91
N VAL A 593 0.98 -6.45 -17.69
CA VAL A 593 2.03 -7.40 -17.26
C VAL A 593 3.22 -7.28 -18.22
N PRO A 594 4.48 -7.27 -17.73
CA PRO A 594 5.69 -7.14 -18.55
C PRO A 594 6.03 -8.46 -19.26
N SER A 595 5.17 -8.88 -20.20
CA SER A 595 5.32 -10.13 -20.92
C SER A 595 4.92 -9.99 -22.39
N ASP A 596 5.55 -10.79 -23.25
CA ASP A 596 5.20 -10.88 -24.67
C ASP A 596 3.89 -11.59 -24.96
N LEU A 597 3.44 -12.38 -23.99
CA LEU A 597 2.17 -13.10 -24.04
C LEU A 597 0.99 -12.30 -23.48
N ALA A 598 1.25 -11.17 -22.81
CA ALA A 598 0.19 -10.35 -22.23
C ALA A 598 -0.56 -9.57 -23.33
N GLU A 599 -1.88 -9.56 -23.24
CA GLU A 599 -2.73 -8.80 -24.15
C GLU A 599 -2.40 -7.30 -24.08
N ASN A 600 -2.51 -6.63 -25.22
CA ASN A 600 -2.34 -5.18 -25.31
C ASN A 600 -3.54 -4.54 -24.62
N TRP A 601 -3.29 -3.83 -23.51
CA TRP A 601 -4.34 -3.21 -22.73
C TRP A 601 -4.83 -1.92 -23.39
N LEU A 602 -3.90 -1.06 -23.79
CA LEU A 602 -4.19 0.12 -24.60
C LEU A 602 -3.01 0.41 -25.53
N THR A 603 -3.27 1.14 -26.61
CA THR A 603 -2.24 1.58 -27.55
C THR A 603 -1.90 3.04 -27.27
N VAL A 604 -0.66 3.32 -26.91
CA VAL A 604 -0.16 4.66 -26.58
C VAL A 604 0.35 5.31 -27.87
N PRO A 605 -0.22 6.45 -28.29
CA PRO A 605 0.19 7.09 -29.54
C PRO A 605 1.66 7.50 -29.55
N GLN A 606 2.31 7.40 -30.71
CA GLN A 606 3.66 7.92 -30.91
C GLN A 606 3.74 9.41 -30.53
N GLY A 607 4.79 9.80 -29.80
CA GLY A 607 4.98 11.16 -29.31
C GLY A 607 4.41 11.42 -27.93
N THR A 608 3.71 10.46 -27.32
CA THR A 608 3.26 10.59 -25.94
C THR A 608 4.46 10.65 -24.98
N ILE A 609 4.49 11.67 -24.12
CA ILE A 609 5.41 11.82 -23.00
C ILE A 609 4.94 10.90 -21.88
N VAL A 610 5.84 10.03 -21.42
CA VAL A 610 5.60 9.07 -20.34
C VAL A 610 6.68 9.22 -19.27
N ARG A 611 6.32 8.94 -18.02
CA ARG A 611 7.24 8.91 -16.89
C ARG A 611 7.66 7.49 -16.59
N TYR A 612 8.94 7.19 -16.77
CA TYR A 612 9.54 5.93 -16.37
C TYR A 612 9.57 5.78 -14.85
N GLN A 613 9.18 4.61 -14.35
CA GLN A 613 9.15 4.26 -12.93
C GLN A 613 10.07 3.09 -12.57
N GLY A 614 10.34 2.17 -13.51
CA GLY A 614 11.20 1.00 -13.26
C GLY A 614 11.33 0.07 -14.46
N LEU A 615 12.10 -1.00 -14.30
CA LEU A 615 12.34 -2.03 -15.33
C LEU A 615 11.95 -3.41 -14.84
N SER A 616 11.50 -4.24 -15.78
CA SER A 616 11.33 -5.69 -15.63
C SER A 616 11.66 -6.33 -16.97
N GLY A 617 12.86 -6.90 -17.08
CA GLY A 617 13.38 -7.45 -18.32
C GLY A 617 13.42 -6.40 -19.45
N PRO A 618 12.84 -6.66 -20.63
CA PRO A 618 12.81 -5.71 -21.75
C PRO A 618 11.68 -4.66 -21.63
N TYR A 619 10.94 -4.63 -20.51
CA TYR A 619 9.84 -3.71 -20.29
C TYR A 619 10.20 -2.64 -19.26
N ALA A 620 9.80 -1.42 -19.54
CA ALA A 620 9.77 -0.31 -18.61
C ALA A 620 8.35 -0.11 -18.07
N LEU A 621 8.22 0.00 -16.76
CA LEU A 621 7.00 0.49 -16.13
C LEU A 621 6.96 1.99 -16.37
N VAL A 622 5.90 2.44 -17.02
CA VAL A 622 5.68 3.84 -17.33
C VAL A 622 4.33 4.30 -16.80
N THR A 623 4.25 5.56 -16.41
CA THR A 623 3.00 6.28 -16.19
C THR A 623 2.75 7.19 -17.39
N THR A 624 1.51 7.28 -17.87
CA THR A 624 1.08 8.25 -18.89
C THR A 624 0.58 9.55 -18.23
N GLY A 625 0.40 10.63 -18.99
CA GLY A 625 -0.13 11.88 -18.42
C GLY A 625 -1.58 11.77 -17.90
N TYR A 626 -2.31 10.70 -18.26
CA TYR A 626 -3.59 10.31 -17.67
C TYR A 626 -3.47 9.64 -16.29
N GLY A 627 -2.26 9.41 -15.79
CA GLY A 627 -2.02 8.64 -14.56
C GLY A 627 -2.12 7.13 -14.72
N LEU A 628 -2.37 6.62 -15.94
CA LEU A 628 -2.37 5.18 -16.20
C LEU A 628 -0.95 4.63 -16.12
N GLN A 629 -0.78 3.57 -15.33
CA GLN A 629 0.49 2.85 -15.19
C GLN A 629 0.46 1.54 -15.96
N GLY A 630 1.50 1.26 -16.74
CA GLY A 630 1.63 0.00 -17.46
C GLY A 630 3.02 -0.19 -18.04
N TRP A 631 3.23 -1.34 -18.66
CA TRP A 631 4.52 -1.78 -19.17
C TRP A 631 4.61 -1.55 -20.67
N LEU A 632 5.65 -0.83 -21.10
CA LEU A 632 6.06 -0.68 -22.50
C LEU A 632 7.41 -1.34 -22.72
N LYS A 633 7.67 -1.90 -23.90
CA LYS A 633 9.05 -2.33 -24.21
C LYS A 633 9.97 -1.11 -24.29
N VAL A 634 11.18 -1.25 -23.77
CA VAL A 634 12.18 -0.17 -23.71
C VAL A 634 12.51 0.39 -25.11
N ASN A 635 12.47 -0.45 -26.15
CA ASN A 635 12.71 -0.02 -27.54
C ASN A 635 11.62 0.89 -28.13
N TYR A 636 10.46 1.02 -27.47
CA TYR A 636 9.46 2.04 -27.79
C TYR A 636 9.75 3.38 -27.14
N LEU A 637 10.72 3.48 -26.22
CA LEU A 637 10.98 4.70 -25.45
C LEU A 637 12.20 5.44 -26.00
N LEU A 638 12.03 6.73 -26.23
CA LEU A 638 13.10 7.68 -26.54
C LEU A 638 13.37 8.53 -25.30
N PRO A 639 14.49 8.34 -24.61
CA PRO A 639 14.78 9.10 -23.41
C PRO A 639 14.98 10.58 -23.73
N ILE A 640 14.37 11.47 -22.93
CA ILE A 640 14.49 12.92 -23.10
C ILE A 640 15.89 13.41 -22.68
N GLN A 641 16.45 12.79 -21.64
CA GLN A 641 17.83 12.99 -21.18
C GLN A 641 18.59 11.68 -21.36
N GLU A 642 19.80 11.76 -21.91
CA GLU A 642 20.70 10.61 -22.11
C GLU A 642 21.41 10.19 -20.82
#